data_AF-A0A816DVI0-F1
#
_entry.id   AF-A0A816DVI0-F1
#
_cell.length_a   1.000
_cell.length_b   1.000
_cell.length_c   1.000
_cell.angle_alpha   90.00
_cell.angle_beta   90.00
_cell.angle_gamma   90.00
#
_symmetry.space_group_name_H-M   'P 1'
#
loop_
_entity.id
_entity.type
_entity.pdbx_description
1 polymer ?
#
loop_
_entity_poly.entity_id
_entity_poly.type
_entity_poly.pdbx_seq_one_letter_code
_entity_poly.pdbx_strand_id
1 'polypeptide(L)'
;NPSKAIPLGTNAAIGFTSSIYLIFCIISGCTTRREVFLDYYERRNGSLIQIINCSLDTNDSDCKSGLIYNYQAMRMISAFGPIIIAGIFAATLSSALASLVGAPKVLQAVCRDMIFPSLKYFSVGSGKSDEPHRAYFLTYFIAVLFTAIGQLNHVAPIISNFFLMTYALVNYSCFDASLAKASGWRPAFRYYNKWLALIGALLCVGIMFIINRYTALVTLVITYGIFLYVRTKKPEVNWGSSVQAHTYRRALDATLKLGSVQEHVKNFRPQMLVLTGNPIYRPALVDLASLVTHGHSLMICGNVILDDPSVNIKLYEQKDSGELWLKKRNSKAFYQPVVAPTVRQGTMGLLQCVGVGKMRPNVVFLGFKNDWLTKPQLTFDYFNIIHDALDLSYGVGILRLQAGLDFSDFFESDLPEDQDDDEDSDDEEKNEVFISSSPLRRCSKSSIPHQTNVLMLKNTILNKGALLTMNVFQSKYSSSPIIDVWWLFDDGGLALLLPYLLRRRKRWRHCQFRIFSCVSGEKIDAEKQHLSMASLLKKFRINYSDLHVLHGLNKAPNEYETEKFNRILQTWNQNDDIYRITDSEYELNKDKIKRGLKLHEYLLEYSSKSTLIVVTLPIPRKQLISAGLYLAYLDAISYNLPPVLFLRGNQKNVLTYYS
;
A
#
# COMPACT_ATOMS: atom_id res chain seq x y z
N ASN A 1 19.40 -15.56 -33.21
CA ASN A 1 19.07 -15.75 -31.78
C ASN A 1 19.83 -14.72 -30.94
N PRO A 2 19.14 -13.66 -30.45
CA PRO A 2 19.78 -12.56 -29.71
C PRO A 2 20.51 -12.99 -28.43
N SER A 3 19.98 -13.98 -27.70
CA SER A 3 20.56 -14.40 -26.40
C SER A 3 21.97 -15.00 -26.52
N LYS A 4 22.30 -15.60 -27.67
CA LYS A 4 23.64 -16.11 -27.98
C LYS A 4 24.48 -15.08 -28.76
N ALA A 5 23.86 -14.37 -29.70
CA ALA A 5 24.56 -13.44 -30.60
C ALA A 5 25.11 -12.21 -29.88
N ILE A 6 24.32 -11.62 -28.96
CA ILE A 6 24.73 -10.41 -28.23
C ILE A 6 25.98 -10.64 -27.37
N PRO A 7 26.04 -11.62 -26.45
CA PRO A 7 27.22 -11.80 -25.62
C PRO A 7 28.46 -12.22 -26.44
N LEU A 8 28.29 -13.07 -27.46
CA LEU A 8 29.40 -13.50 -28.30
C LEU A 8 29.95 -12.33 -29.14
N GLY A 9 29.07 -11.61 -29.83
CA GLY A 9 29.46 -10.49 -30.70
C GLY A 9 30.07 -9.33 -29.90
N THR A 10 29.46 -8.96 -28.77
CA THR A 10 29.95 -7.84 -27.94
C THR A 10 31.32 -8.18 -27.34
N ASN A 11 31.49 -9.36 -26.73
CA ASN A 11 32.77 -9.73 -26.12
C ASN A 11 33.89 -9.90 -27.17
N ALA A 12 33.58 -10.48 -28.33
CA ALA A 12 34.55 -10.61 -29.42
C ALA A 12 34.96 -9.23 -29.97
N ALA A 13 34.00 -8.31 -30.17
CA ALA A 13 34.29 -6.96 -30.63
C ALA A 13 35.16 -6.17 -29.61
N ILE A 14 34.84 -6.26 -28.31
CA ILE A 14 35.64 -5.62 -27.25
C ILE A 14 37.06 -6.21 -27.22
N GLY A 15 37.19 -7.53 -27.28
CA GLY A 15 38.49 -8.20 -27.31
C GLY A 15 39.33 -7.76 -28.51
N PHE A 16 38.76 -7.82 -29.71
CA PHE A 16 39.42 -7.45 -30.95
C PHE A 16 39.86 -5.97 -30.97
N THR A 17 38.96 -5.05 -30.62
CA THR A 17 39.27 -3.61 -30.58
C THR A 17 40.31 -3.27 -29.53
N SER A 18 40.26 -3.89 -28.34
CA SER A 18 41.26 -3.69 -27.28
C SER A 18 42.65 -4.18 -27.72
N SER A 19 42.73 -5.34 -28.38
CA SER A 19 43.98 -5.84 -28.95
C SER A 19 44.55 -4.89 -29.99
N ILE A 20 43.71 -4.36 -30.89
CA ILE A 20 44.13 -3.38 -31.89
C ILE A 20 44.66 -2.09 -31.24
N TYR A 21 43.96 -1.56 -30.23
CA TYR A 21 44.42 -0.35 -29.53
C TYR A 21 45.78 -0.56 -28.84
N LEU A 22 45.99 -1.72 -28.19
CA LEU A 22 47.28 -2.05 -27.59
C LEU A 22 48.40 -2.15 -28.64
N ILE A 23 48.12 -2.82 -29.77
CA ILE A 23 49.07 -2.94 -30.89
C ILE A 23 49.42 -1.56 -31.43
N PHE A 24 48.45 -0.67 -31.67
CA PHE A 24 48.73 0.67 -32.16
C PHE A 24 49.51 1.53 -31.16
N CYS A 25 49.25 1.41 -29.86
CA CYS A 25 50.06 2.08 -28.84
C CYS A 25 51.52 1.61 -28.89
N ILE A 26 51.76 0.31 -29.01
CA ILE A 26 53.11 -0.27 -29.10
C ILE A 26 53.80 0.17 -30.39
N ILE A 27 53.12 0.08 -31.54
CA ILE A 27 53.67 0.49 -32.83
C ILE A 27 54.06 1.97 -32.80
N SER A 28 53.18 2.84 -32.31
CA SER A 28 53.47 4.27 -32.22
C SER A 28 54.67 4.54 -31.31
N GLY A 29 54.76 3.86 -30.17
CA GLY A 29 55.87 4.00 -29.22
C GLY A 29 57.22 3.49 -29.75
N CYS A 30 57.22 2.44 -30.56
CA CYS A 30 58.44 1.87 -31.13
C CYS A 30 58.92 2.61 -32.39
N THR A 31 58.02 3.24 -33.15
CA THR A 31 58.34 3.84 -34.46
C THR A 31 58.57 5.34 -34.44
N THR A 32 58.00 6.05 -33.45
CA THR A 32 58.09 7.52 -33.38
C THR A 32 58.77 8.00 -32.12
N ARG A 33 59.54 9.07 -32.25
CA ARG A 33 60.15 9.77 -31.10
C ARG A 33 59.14 10.76 -30.50
N ARG A 34 59.26 10.97 -29.18
CA ARG A 34 58.38 11.84 -28.40
C ARG A 34 58.42 13.29 -28.89
N GLU A 35 59.63 13.83 -29.01
CA GLU A 35 59.95 15.22 -29.38
C GLU A 35 61.11 15.20 -30.39
N VAL A 36 60.95 15.91 -31.50
CA VAL A 36 61.88 15.95 -32.63
C VAL A 36 62.04 17.38 -33.13
N PHE A 37 63.28 17.81 -33.34
CA PHE A 37 63.62 18.98 -34.14
C PHE A 37 64.02 18.52 -35.55
N LEU A 38 63.44 19.18 -36.56
CA LEU A 38 63.72 18.92 -37.98
C LEU A 38 64.61 20.04 -38.49
N ASP A 39 65.88 19.73 -38.75
CA ASP A 39 66.83 20.68 -39.30
C ASP A 39 67.04 20.44 -40.80
N TYR A 40 66.91 21.50 -41.60
CA TYR A 40 66.99 21.46 -43.06
C TYR A 40 68.29 22.10 -43.52
N TYR A 41 69.28 21.29 -43.91
CA TYR A 41 70.50 21.79 -44.55
C TYR A 41 70.52 21.43 -46.04
N GLU A 42 70.64 22.44 -46.89
CA GLU A 42 70.86 22.26 -48.33
C GLU A 42 72.30 21.82 -48.59
N ARG A 43 72.47 20.59 -49.07
CA ARG A 43 73.74 20.12 -49.63
C ARG A 43 73.67 20.16 -51.14
N ARG A 44 74.80 20.43 -51.80
CA ARG A 44 74.95 20.63 -53.26
C ARG A 44 74.43 19.47 -54.15
N ASN A 45 74.01 18.32 -53.56
CA ASN A 45 73.44 17.15 -54.24
C ASN A 45 72.07 16.69 -53.65
N GLY A 46 71.33 17.55 -52.94
CA GLY A 46 69.99 17.27 -52.41
C GLY A 46 69.82 17.63 -50.93
N SER A 47 68.58 17.90 -50.51
CA SER A 47 68.23 18.23 -49.12
C SER A 47 68.25 16.97 -48.25
N LEU A 48 69.12 16.94 -47.23
CA LEU A 48 69.16 15.90 -46.21
C LEU A 48 68.50 16.44 -44.93
N ILE A 49 67.53 15.70 -44.39
CA ILE A 49 66.81 16.06 -43.17
C ILE A 49 67.54 15.44 -41.99
N GLN A 50 68.05 16.27 -41.07
CA GLN A 50 68.62 15.77 -39.82
C GLN A 50 67.54 15.76 -38.72
N ILE A 51 67.31 14.58 -38.16
CA ILE A 51 66.31 14.34 -37.11
C ILE A 51 67.04 14.35 -35.77
N ILE A 52 66.87 15.42 -34.98
CA ILE A 52 67.50 15.55 -33.66
C ILE A 52 66.45 15.23 -32.58
N ASN A 53 66.83 14.38 -31.62
CA ASN A 53 65.96 14.00 -30.51
C ASN A 53 66.10 15.03 -29.38
N CYS A 54 65.07 15.85 -29.17
CA CYS A 54 65.09 16.90 -28.15
C CYS A 54 64.66 16.43 -26.76
N SER A 55 64.32 15.14 -26.60
CA SER A 55 63.77 14.62 -25.32
C SER A 55 64.74 14.72 -24.12
N LEU A 56 66.01 15.09 -24.34
CA LEU A 56 67.07 15.17 -23.33
C LEU A 56 67.67 16.57 -23.14
N ASP A 57 67.42 17.52 -24.05
CA ASP A 57 67.95 18.90 -23.97
C ASP A 57 66.85 19.84 -23.48
N THR A 58 67.01 20.40 -22.27
CA THR A 58 65.95 21.13 -21.55
C THR A 58 65.77 22.60 -21.95
N ASN A 59 66.48 23.09 -22.97
CA ASN A 59 66.58 24.53 -23.25
C ASN A 59 66.15 25.00 -24.65
N ASP A 60 65.45 24.19 -25.45
CA ASP A 60 64.97 24.63 -26.77
C ASP A 60 63.44 24.75 -26.86
N SER A 61 62.94 25.98 -27.00
CA SER A 61 61.55 26.32 -27.36
C SER A 61 61.19 25.96 -28.81
N ASP A 62 62.14 25.44 -29.58
CA ASP A 62 62.00 25.18 -31.01
C ASP A 62 61.63 23.73 -31.35
N CYS A 63 61.52 22.84 -30.35
CA CYS A 63 61.03 21.49 -30.56
C CYS A 63 59.50 21.44 -30.72
N LYS A 64 59.00 21.63 -31.95
CA LYS A 64 57.55 21.67 -32.28
C LYS A 64 57.06 20.48 -33.08
N SER A 65 57.86 19.42 -33.22
CA SER A 65 57.51 18.20 -33.96
C SER A 65 57.73 16.94 -33.11
N GLY A 66 57.11 15.82 -33.51
CA GLY A 66 57.12 14.57 -32.74
C GLY A 66 55.72 14.13 -32.31
N LEU A 67 55.63 13.02 -31.58
CA LEU A 67 54.37 12.39 -31.20
C LEU A 67 53.46 13.29 -30.34
N ILE A 68 54.03 14.19 -29.53
CA ILE A 68 53.27 15.10 -28.66
C ILE A 68 52.53 16.19 -29.46
N TYR A 69 53.18 16.73 -30.50
CA TYR A 69 52.65 17.88 -31.24
C TYR A 69 51.94 17.48 -32.53
N ASN A 70 52.32 16.36 -33.14
CA ASN A 70 51.75 15.90 -34.40
C ASN A 70 50.62 14.88 -34.19
N TYR A 71 49.38 15.39 -34.10
CA TYR A 71 48.17 14.55 -34.03
C TYR A 71 47.96 13.63 -35.25
N GLN A 72 48.67 13.86 -36.36
CA GLN A 72 48.64 13.04 -37.57
C GLN A 72 49.86 12.11 -37.66
N ALA A 73 50.50 11.75 -36.55
CA ALA A 73 51.66 10.86 -36.53
C ALA A 73 51.40 9.52 -37.25
N MET A 74 50.20 8.95 -37.11
CA MET A 74 49.83 7.70 -37.77
C MET A 74 49.80 7.81 -39.31
N ARG A 75 49.57 9.02 -39.85
CA ARG A 75 49.66 9.30 -41.29
C ARG A 75 51.11 9.19 -41.79
N MET A 76 52.09 9.60 -40.97
CA MET A 76 53.50 9.51 -41.33
C MET A 76 54.04 8.08 -41.27
N ILE A 77 53.52 7.25 -40.36
CA ILE A 77 53.88 5.83 -40.23
C ILE A 77 53.29 5.01 -41.39
N SER A 78 52.13 5.41 -41.91
CA SER A 78 51.42 4.67 -42.96
C SER A 78 52.17 4.67 -44.29
N ALA A 79 52.10 3.55 -45.03
CA ALA A 79 52.68 3.43 -46.37
C ALA A 79 52.05 4.40 -47.40
N PHE A 80 50.77 4.78 -47.20
CA PHE A 80 50.06 5.71 -48.07
C PHE A 80 49.17 6.67 -47.26
N GLY A 81 49.69 7.87 -46.96
CA GLY A 81 49.04 8.85 -46.09
C GLY A 81 47.56 9.18 -46.39
N PRO A 82 47.13 9.35 -47.65
CA PRO A 82 45.72 9.66 -47.97
C PRO A 82 44.72 8.58 -47.54
N ILE A 83 45.12 7.30 -47.45
CA ILE A 83 44.20 6.23 -47.01
C ILE A 83 43.80 6.40 -45.54
N ILE A 84 44.69 6.93 -44.71
CA ILE A 84 44.43 7.18 -43.30
C ILE A 84 43.38 8.28 -43.16
N ILE A 85 43.50 9.35 -43.95
CA ILE A 85 42.52 10.44 -43.96
C ILE A 85 41.15 9.92 -44.41
N ALA A 86 41.09 9.15 -45.51
CA ALA A 86 39.86 8.52 -45.98
C ALA A 86 39.24 7.59 -44.92
N GLY A 87 40.08 6.81 -44.22
CA GLY A 87 39.67 5.95 -43.11
C GLY A 87 39.11 6.73 -41.91
N ILE A 88 39.74 7.85 -41.54
CA ILE A 88 39.24 8.75 -40.48
C ILE A 88 37.86 9.29 -40.87
N PHE A 89 37.67 9.76 -42.10
CA PHE A 89 36.37 10.22 -42.57
C PHE A 89 35.30 9.12 -42.52
N ALA A 90 35.62 7.93 -43.03
CA ALA A 90 34.68 6.80 -43.00
C ALA A 90 34.29 6.38 -41.58
N ALA A 91 35.27 6.27 -40.67
CA ALA A 91 35.05 5.85 -39.28
C ALA A 91 34.27 6.89 -38.46
N THR A 92 34.60 8.17 -38.61
CA THR A 92 33.93 9.28 -37.90
C THR A 92 32.51 9.48 -38.40
N LEU A 93 32.29 9.48 -39.71
CA LEU A 93 30.95 9.63 -40.30
C LEU A 93 30.04 8.45 -39.92
N SER A 94 30.55 7.23 -39.96
CA SER A 94 29.80 6.03 -39.57
C SER A 94 29.37 6.08 -38.10
N SER A 95 30.29 6.43 -37.19
CA SER A 95 30.00 6.52 -35.75
C SER A 95 29.05 7.67 -35.41
N ALA A 96 29.18 8.80 -36.13
CA ALA A 96 28.28 9.94 -35.97
C ALA A 96 26.86 9.61 -36.44
N LEU A 97 26.72 8.95 -37.60
CA LEU A 97 25.41 8.54 -38.14
C LEU A 97 24.71 7.54 -37.21
N ALA A 98 25.44 6.54 -36.70
CA ALA A 98 24.90 5.58 -35.75
C ALA A 98 24.37 6.27 -34.48
N SER A 99 25.11 7.25 -33.95
CA SER A 99 24.71 8.01 -32.76
C SER A 99 23.53 8.95 -33.03
N LEU A 100 23.47 9.54 -34.23
CA LEU A 100 22.40 10.43 -34.67
C LEU A 100 21.06 9.67 -34.81
N VAL A 101 21.08 8.41 -35.23
CA VAL A 101 19.88 7.56 -35.34
C VAL A 101 19.53 6.91 -34.00
N GLY A 102 20.54 6.52 -33.20
CA GLY A 102 20.34 5.81 -31.94
C GLY A 102 19.70 6.66 -30.85
N ALA A 103 20.21 7.88 -30.60
CA ALA A 103 19.77 8.71 -29.48
C ALA A 103 18.29 9.12 -29.56
N PRO A 104 17.74 9.57 -30.72
CA PRO A 104 16.33 9.91 -30.87
C PRO A 104 15.38 8.73 -30.61
N LYS A 105 15.76 7.51 -31.05
CA LYS A 105 14.94 6.30 -30.86
C LYS A 105 14.88 5.87 -29.39
N VAL A 106 16.00 5.99 -28.66
CA VAL A 106 16.01 5.77 -27.21
C VAL A 106 15.13 6.80 -26.50
N LEU A 107 15.24 8.08 -26.86
CA LEU A 107 14.41 9.14 -26.27
C LEU A 107 12.91 8.91 -26.55
N GLN A 108 12.56 8.52 -27.77
CA GLN A 108 11.18 8.21 -28.17
C GLN A 108 10.61 7.07 -27.33
N ALA A 109 11.36 5.98 -27.12
CA ALA A 109 10.95 4.86 -26.29
C ALA A 109 10.68 5.29 -24.83
N VAL A 110 11.61 6.02 -24.22
CA VAL A 110 11.45 6.54 -22.84
C VAL A 110 10.23 7.46 -22.71
N CYS A 111 9.94 8.26 -23.74
CA CYS A 111 8.78 9.15 -23.72
C CYS A 111 7.44 8.41 -23.90
N ARG A 112 7.43 7.23 -24.54
CA ARG A 112 6.24 6.36 -24.65
C ARG A 112 5.88 5.71 -23.33
N ASP A 113 6.89 5.39 -22.52
CA ASP A 113 6.71 4.81 -21.19
C ASP A 113 6.10 5.80 -20.18
N MET A 114 5.85 7.06 -20.58
CA MET A 114 5.20 8.10 -19.79
C MET A 114 5.83 8.35 -18.41
N ILE A 115 7.11 7.98 -18.26
CA ILE A 115 7.91 8.20 -17.04
C ILE A 115 8.02 9.70 -16.73
N PHE A 116 8.22 10.51 -17.77
CA PHE A 116 8.26 11.97 -17.71
C PHE A 116 7.09 12.55 -18.53
N PRO A 117 5.95 12.89 -17.90
CA PRO A 117 4.78 13.38 -18.62
C PRO A 117 5.03 14.66 -19.44
N SER A 118 6.00 15.49 -19.03
CA SER A 118 6.43 16.70 -19.76
C SER A 118 7.12 16.38 -21.08
N LEU A 119 7.78 15.24 -21.20
CA LEU A 119 8.52 14.83 -22.41
C LEU A 119 7.66 14.06 -23.41
N LYS A 120 6.35 13.87 -23.15
CA LYS A 120 5.40 13.22 -24.07
C LYS A 120 5.41 13.83 -25.48
N TYR A 121 5.77 15.10 -25.60
CA TYR A 121 5.90 15.77 -26.89
C TYR A 121 6.83 15.02 -27.87
N PHE A 122 7.88 14.37 -27.37
CA PHE A 122 8.88 13.64 -28.15
C PHE A 122 8.52 12.16 -28.41
N SER A 123 7.40 11.64 -27.88
CA SER A 123 7.01 10.22 -28.06
C SER A 123 6.35 9.91 -29.41
N VAL A 124 5.98 10.96 -30.16
CA VAL A 124 5.25 10.86 -31.43
C VAL A 124 6.23 10.56 -32.56
N GLY A 125 6.06 9.40 -33.21
CA GLY A 125 6.74 9.08 -34.47
C GLY A 125 5.90 9.48 -35.67
N SER A 126 6.55 9.66 -36.82
CA SER A 126 5.93 10.08 -38.07
C SER A 126 6.26 9.08 -39.19
N GLY A 127 5.31 8.87 -40.11
CA GLY A 127 5.46 7.98 -41.27
C GLY A 127 5.32 6.50 -40.96
N LYS A 128 5.52 5.66 -41.99
CA LYS A 128 5.38 4.19 -41.91
C LYS A 128 6.45 3.52 -41.03
N SER A 129 7.60 4.18 -40.85
CA SER A 129 8.75 3.67 -40.09
C SER A 129 8.82 4.24 -38.67
N ASP A 130 7.80 4.99 -38.22
CA ASP A 130 7.68 5.50 -36.86
C ASP A 130 8.88 6.37 -36.39
N GLU A 131 9.39 7.21 -37.29
CA GLU A 131 10.63 7.99 -37.04
C GLU A 131 10.34 9.25 -36.20
N PRO A 132 11.11 9.51 -35.12
CA PRO A 132 10.83 10.62 -34.20
C PRO A 132 11.50 11.93 -34.63
N HIS A 133 10.95 12.61 -35.64
CA HIS A 133 11.50 13.88 -36.16
C HIS A 133 11.81 14.93 -35.08
N ARG A 134 10.93 15.07 -34.07
CA ARG A 134 11.11 16.02 -32.95
C ARG A 134 12.33 15.70 -32.10
N ALA A 135 12.60 14.41 -31.87
CA ALA A 135 13.77 13.98 -31.12
C ALA A 135 15.06 14.15 -31.96
N TYR A 136 15.00 13.93 -33.28
CA TYR A 136 16.11 14.24 -34.19
C TYR A 136 16.50 15.71 -34.12
N PHE A 137 15.54 16.64 -34.14
CA PHE A 137 15.82 18.07 -33.99
C PHE A 137 16.48 18.41 -32.65
N LEU A 138 16.04 17.80 -31.56
CA LEU A 138 16.66 17.98 -30.25
C LEU A 138 18.11 17.47 -30.23
N THR A 139 18.35 16.26 -30.75
CA THR A 139 19.70 15.69 -30.85
C THR A 139 20.60 16.54 -31.74
N TYR A 140 20.09 17.05 -32.86
CA TYR A 140 20.80 17.97 -33.74
C TYR A 140 21.22 19.24 -33.01
N PHE A 141 20.29 19.90 -32.29
CA PHE A 141 20.60 21.12 -31.55
C PHE A 141 21.68 20.91 -30.47
N ILE A 142 21.57 19.80 -29.71
CA ILE A 142 22.57 19.44 -28.69
C ILE A 142 23.93 19.16 -29.35
N ALA A 143 23.95 18.44 -30.48
CA ALA A 143 25.19 18.14 -31.20
C ALA A 143 25.88 19.40 -31.75
N VAL A 144 25.10 20.36 -32.28
CA VAL A 144 25.62 21.65 -32.75
C VAL A 144 26.22 22.46 -31.59
N LEU A 145 25.56 22.47 -30.41
CA LEU A 145 26.07 23.16 -29.22
C LEU A 145 27.46 22.64 -28.79
N PHE A 146 27.65 21.31 -28.78
CA PHE A 146 28.95 20.73 -28.43
C PHE A 146 29.99 20.87 -29.54
N THR A 147 29.58 20.87 -30.80
CA THR A 147 30.46 21.13 -31.94
C THR A 147 30.99 22.57 -31.93
N ALA A 148 30.17 23.53 -31.51
CA ALA A 148 30.52 24.96 -31.44
C ALA A 148 31.67 25.27 -30.48
N ILE A 149 31.99 24.39 -29.52
CA ILE A 149 33.12 24.53 -28.60
C ILE A 149 34.46 24.51 -29.36
N GLY A 150 34.53 23.86 -30.53
CA GLY A 150 35.71 23.90 -31.42
C GLY A 150 36.97 23.21 -30.88
N GLN A 151 36.91 22.58 -29.70
CA GLN A 151 38.06 21.92 -29.06
C GLN A 151 37.68 20.53 -28.52
N LEU A 152 38.23 19.48 -29.15
CA LEU A 152 37.94 18.08 -28.81
C LEU A 152 38.34 17.71 -27.37
N ASN A 153 39.46 18.26 -26.89
CA ASN A 153 40.03 17.93 -25.57
C ASN A 153 39.14 18.39 -24.40
N HIS A 154 38.28 19.40 -24.58
CA HIS A 154 37.30 19.80 -23.56
C HIS A 154 36.02 18.98 -23.61
N VAL A 155 35.63 18.51 -24.80
CA VAL A 155 34.41 17.73 -25.00
C VAL A 155 34.58 16.28 -24.54
N ALA A 156 35.76 15.68 -24.76
CA ALA A 156 36.02 14.27 -24.46
C ALA A 156 35.80 13.88 -22.97
N PRO A 157 36.25 14.66 -21.96
CA PRO A 157 35.97 14.35 -20.55
C PRO A 157 34.48 14.41 -20.18
N ILE A 158 33.71 15.31 -20.81
CA ILE A 158 32.27 15.46 -20.55
C ILE A 158 31.53 14.21 -21.04
N ILE A 159 31.77 13.81 -22.29
CA ILE A 159 31.15 12.63 -22.90
C ILE A 159 31.54 11.35 -22.14
N SER A 160 32.82 11.21 -21.80
CA SER A 160 33.33 10.06 -21.04
C SER A 160 32.60 9.87 -19.71
N ASN A 161 32.31 10.95 -19.00
CA ASN A 161 31.58 10.87 -17.72
C ASN A 161 30.13 10.41 -17.88
N PHE A 162 29.42 10.83 -18.94
CA PHE A 162 28.06 10.36 -19.21
C PHE A 162 28.02 8.87 -19.58
N PHE A 163 28.98 8.39 -20.38
CA PHE A 163 29.10 6.96 -20.68
C PHE A 163 29.46 6.13 -19.44
N LEU A 164 30.44 6.58 -18.65
CA LEU A 164 30.83 5.91 -17.40
C LEU A 164 29.67 5.83 -16.40
N MET A 165 28.87 6.89 -16.28
CA MET A 165 27.66 6.87 -15.44
C MET A 165 26.66 5.83 -15.93
N THR A 166 26.42 5.76 -17.24
CA THR A 166 25.49 4.77 -17.81
C THR A 166 25.98 3.34 -17.55
N TYR A 167 27.28 3.07 -17.73
CA TYR A 167 27.87 1.78 -17.40
C TYR A 167 27.82 1.47 -15.90
N ALA A 168 28.02 2.46 -15.04
CA ALA A 168 27.88 2.29 -13.59
C ALA A 168 26.44 1.90 -13.21
N LEU A 169 25.43 2.59 -13.78
CA LEU A 169 24.02 2.32 -13.52
C LEU A 169 23.58 0.95 -14.02
N VAL A 170 24.00 0.54 -15.24
CA VAL A 170 23.69 -0.79 -15.77
C VAL A 170 24.28 -1.87 -14.86
N ASN A 171 25.56 -1.76 -14.52
CA ASN A 171 26.22 -2.71 -13.63
C ASN A 171 25.58 -2.76 -12.23
N TYR A 172 25.26 -1.60 -11.65
CA TYR A 172 24.57 -1.52 -10.37
C TYR A 172 23.16 -2.12 -10.43
N SER A 173 22.40 -1.89 -11.50
CA SER A 173 21.05 -2.43 -11.67
C SER A 173 21.05 -3.96 -11.76
N CYS A 174 22.03 -4.56 -12.45
CA CYS A 174 22.20 -6.02 -12.50
C CYS A 174 22.54 -6.57 -11.11
N PHE A 175 23.43 -5.90 -10.37
CA PHE A 175 23.76 -6.26 -8.99
C PHE A 175 22.54 -6.19 -8.07
N ASP A 176 21.79 -5.08 -8.09
CA ASP A 176 20.60 -4.85 -7.26
C ASP A 176 19.50 -5.88 -7.57
N ALA A 177 19.21 -6.13 -8.85
CA ALA A 177 18.24 -7.16 -9.25
C ALA A 177 18.64 -8.57 -8.77
N SER A 178 19.92 -8.92 -8.87
CA SER A 178 20.47 -10.17 -8.33
C SER A 178 20.40 -10.25 -6.81
N LEU A 179 20.59 -9.13 -6.10
CA LEU A 179 20.52 -9.06 -4.64
C LEU A 179 19.08 -9.17 -4.15
N ALA A 180 18.15 -8.51 -4.85
CA ALA A 180 16.71 -8.56 -4.61
C ALA A 180 16.11 -9.96 -4.80
N LYS A 181 16.80 -10.82 -5.57
CA LYS A 181 16.25 -12.09 -6.06
C LYS A 181 14.89 -11.87 -6.75
N ALA A 182 14.81 -10.84 -7.59
CA ALA A 182 13.60 -10.56 -8.35
C ALA A 182 13.23 -11.77 -9.23
N SER A 183 11.97 -12.19 -9.23
CA SER A 183 11.51 -13.42 -9.88
C SER A 183 11.78 -13.46 -11.40
N GLY A 184 11.71 -12.29 -12.05
CA GLY A 184 12.01 -12.09 -13.47
C GLY A 184 13.49 -12.00 -13.81
N TRP A 185 14.40 -11.89 -12.83
CA TRP A 185 15.83 -11.79 -13.07
C TRP A 185 16.52 -13.16 -12.98
N ARG A 186 16.83 -13.73 -14.15
CA ARG A 186 17.48 -15.05 -14.29
C ARG A 186 18.58 -14.98 -15.36
N PRO A 187 19.76 -14.43 -15.04
CA PRO A 187 20.84 -14.27 -16.01
C PRO A 187 21.31 -15.65 -16.48
N ALA A 188 21.13 -15.94 -17.77
CA ALA A 188 21.52 -17.20 -18.39
C ALA A 188 23.02 -17.26 -18.77
N PHE A 189 23.72 -16.13 -18.70
CA PHE A 189 25.13 -16.05 -19.10
C PHE A 189 26.03 -16.69 -18.04
N ARG A 190 26.80 -17.71 -18.45
CA ARG A 190 27.62 -18.55 -17.55
C ARG A 190 28.66 -17.77 -16.74
N TYR A 191 29.26 -16.73 -17.30
CA TYR A 191 30.32 -15.95 -16.64
C TYR A 191 29.78 -14.73 -15.87
N TYR A 192 28.46 -14.59 -15.75
CA TYR A 192 27.87 -13.52 -14.96
C TYR A 192 28.08 -13.76 -13.46
N ASN A 193 28.59 -12.75 -12.76
CA ASN A 193 28.66 -12.72 -11.30
C ASN A 193 28.19 -11.36 -10.79
N LYS A 194 27.29 -11.35 -9.81
CA LYS A 194 26.76 -10.12 -9.19
C LYS A 194 27.87 -9.25 -8.59
N TRP A 195 28.90 -9.85 -7.99
CA TRP A 195 29.99 -9.11 -7.37
C TRP A 195 30.90 -8.45 -8.41
N LEU A 196 31.08 -9.10 -9.57
CA LEU A 196 31.79 -8.51 -10.70
C LEU A 196 31.05 -7.26 -11.22
N ALA A 197 29.72 -7.32 -11.29
CA ALA A 197 28.91 -6.15 -11.64
C ALA A 197 29.07 -5.02 -10.61
N LEU A 198 29.07 -5.31 -9.30
CA LEU A 198 29.31 -4.30 -8.27
C LEU A 198 30.71 -3.66 -8.41
N ILE A 199 31.74 -4.47 -8.60
CA ILE A 199 33.12 -3.99 -8.82
C ILE A 199 33.18 -3.11 -10.06
N GLY A 200 32.55 -3.53 -11.17
CA GLY A 200 32.46 -2.73 -12.40
C GLY A 200 31.79 -1.38 -12.18
N ALA A 201 30.69 -1.33 -11.41
CA ALA A 201 30.01 -0.08 -11.08
C ALA A 201 30.90 0.87 -10.25
N LEU A 202 31.54 0.34 -9.20
CA LEU A 202 32.44 1.11 -8.34
C LEU A 202 33.66 1.62 -9.12
N LEU A 203 34.21 0.80 -10.02
CA LEU A 203 35.33 1.16 -10.88
C LEU A 203 34.95 2.28 -11.86
N CYS A 204 33.76 2.22 -12.47
CA CYS A 204 33.27 3.29 -13.33
C CYS A 204 33.15 4.63 -12.58
N VAL A 205 32.58 4.61 -11.37
CA VAL A 205 32.47 5.82 -10.53
C VAL A 205 33.84 6.32 -10.09
N GLY A 206 34.76 5.42 -9.72
CA GLY A 206 36.13 5.77 -9.36
C GLY A 206 36.88 6.47 -10.50
N ILE A 207 36.83 5.91 -11.71
CA ILE A 207 37.45 6.52 -12.91
C ILE A 207 36.83 7.88 -13.21
N MET A 208 35.51 8.03 -13.04
CA MET A 208 34.81 9.31 -13.24
C MET A 208 35.39 10.43 -12.34
N PHE A 209 35.66 10.13 -11.07
CA PHE A 209 36.30 11.08 -10.15
C PHE A 209 37.77 11.37 -10.48
N ILE A 210 38.48 10.38 -11.03
CA ILE A 210 39.87 10.55 -11.49
C ILE A 210 39.93 11.48 -12.70
N ILE A 211 39.02 11.34 -13.67
CA ILE A 211 38.98 12.18 -14.87
C ILE A 211 38.73 13.64 -14.50
N ASN A 212 37.60 13.92 -13.84
CA ASN A 212 37.28 15.27 -13.36
C ASN A 212 36.20 15.21 -12.27
N ARG A 213 36.60 15.55 -11.04
CA ARG A 213 35.74 15.56 -9.85
C ARG A 213 34.50 16.46 -9.98
N TYR A 214 34.61 17.58 -10.68
CA TYR A 214 33.52 18.56 -10.79
C TYR A 214 32.42 18.06 -11.73
N THR A 215 32.80 17.61 -12.92
CA THR A 215 31.85 17.02 -13.87
C THR A 215 31.27 15.72 -13.34
N ALA A 216 32.05 14.91 -12.62
CA ALA A 216 31.57 13.71 -11.93
C ALA A 216 30.48 14.02 -10.88
N LEU A 217 30.68 15.07 -10.07
CA LEU A 217 29.69 15.48 -9.08
C LEU A 217 28.40 15.98 -9.73
N VAL A 218 28.52 16.77 -10.80
CA VAL A 218 27.36 17.25 -11.57
C VAL A 218 26.56 16.09 -12.16
N THR A 219 27.21 15.11 -12.79
CA THR A 219 26.52 13.94 -13.36
C THR A 219 25.82 13.11 -12.28
N LEU A 220 26.48 12.88 -11.13
CA LEU A 220 25.88 12.17 -9.99
C LEU A 220 24.64 12.88 -9.44
N VAL A 221 24.69 14.20 -9.28
CA VAL A 221 23.56 15.00 -8.78
C VAL A 221 22.38 14.92 -9.75
N ILE A 222 22.62 15.06 -11.05
CA ILE A 222 21.57 14.96 -12.09
C ILE A 222 20.93 13.57 -12.07
N THR A 223 21.74 12.51 -12.08
CA THR A 223 21.25 11.12 -12.05
C THR A 223 20.45 10.82 -10.77
N TYR A 224 20.95 11.27 -9.62
CA TYR A 224 20.24 11.08 -8.35
C TYR A 224 18.93 11.87 -8.31
N GLY A 225 18.90 13.10 -8.85
CA GLY A 225 17.68 13.88 -8.99
C GLY A 225 16.62 13.18 -9.85
N ILE A 226 17.03 12.61 -10.99
CA ILE A 226 16.14 11.80 -11.84
C ILE A 226 15.61 10.58 -11.08
N PHE A 227 16.49 9.87 -10.36
CA PHE A 227 16.09 8.71 -9.55
C PHE A 227 15.04 9.07 -8.48
N LEU A 228 15.24 10.18 -7.75
CA LEU A 228 14.27 10.66 -6.75
C LEU A 228 12.94 11.07 -7.39
N TYR A 229 12.97 11.71 -8.55
CA TYR A 229 11.76 12.08 -9.29
C TYR A 229 10.93 10.84 -9.66
N VAL A 230 11.56 9.80 -10.23
CA VAL A 230 10.87 8.57 -10.61
C VAL A 230 10.31 7.85 -9.38
N ARG A 231 11.09 7.79 -8.28
CA ARG A 231 10.67 7.14 -7.03
C ARG A 231 9.46 7.79 -6.38
N THR A 232 9.33 9.12 -6.45
CA THR A 232 8.22 9.85 -5.84
C THR A 232 6.95 9.78 -6.67
N LYS A 233 7.06 9.84 -8.00
CA LYS A 233 5.91 9.78 -8.92
C LYS A 233 5.28 8.40 -9.03
N LYS A 234 6.03 7.31 -8.80
CA LYS A 234 5.58 5.91 -8.95
C LYS A 234 4.73 5.69 -10.22
N PRO A 235 5.29 5.90 -11.42
CA PRO A 235 4.55 5.66 -12.66
C PRO A 235 4.06 4.19 -12.70
N GLU A 236 2.83 3.99 -13.15
CA GLU A 236 2.23 2.66 -13.33
C GLU A 236 2.80 2.01 -14.58
N VAL A 237 3.99 1.42 -14.45
CA VAL A 237 4.69 0.75 -15.53
C VAL A 237 5.01 -0.70 -15.15
N ASN A 238 4.85 -1.61 -16.10
CA ASN A 238 4.76 -3.05 -15.86
C ASN A 238 6.11 -3.79 -15.87
N TRP A 239 7.25 -3.10 -15.83
CA TRP A 239 8.57 -3.73 -15.98
C TRP A 239 9.06 -4.53 -14.75
N GLY A 240 8.29 -4.57 -13.65
CA GLY A 240 8.67 -5.26 -12.41
C GLY A 240 9.88 -4.63 -11.72
N SER A 241 9.68 -3.92 -10.61
CA SER A 241 10.80 -3.21 -9.94
C SER A 241 11.54 -4.09 -8.92
N SER A 242 12.88 -3.95 -8.85
CA SER A 242 13.68 -4.55 -7.77
C SER A 242 13.21 -4.09 -6.38
N VAL A 243 12.70 -2.85 -6.29
CA VAL A 243 12.13 -2.26 -5.07
C VAL A 243 10.90 -3.02 -4.58
N GLN A 244 9.98 -3.42 -5.47
CA GLN A 244 8.83 -4.26 -5.13
C GLN A 244 9.28 -5.64 -4.65
N ALA A 245 10.23 -6.27 -5.34
CA ALA A 245 10.79 -7.56 -4.94
C ALA A 245 11.42 -7.52 -3.54
N HIS A 246 12.21 -6.47 -3.26
CA HIS A 246 12.76 -6.24 -1.92
C HIS A 246 11.68 -6.04 -0.85
N THR A 247 10.62 -5.30 -1.17
CA THR A 247 9.52 -5.05 -0.23
C THR A 247 8.80 -6.36 0.12
N TYR A 248 8.49 -7.19 -0.87
CA TYR A 248 7.88 -8.49 -0.66
C TYR A 248 8.78 -9.42 0.17
N ARG A 249 10.06 -9.54 -0.20
CA ARG A 249 11.03 -10.37 0.54
C ARG A 249 11.18 -9.92 1.99
N ARG A 250 11.29 -8.61 2.25
CA ARG A 250 11.37 -8.07 3.61
C ARG A 250 10.11 -8.37 4.42
N ALA A 251 8.93 -8.26 3.80
CA ALA A 251 7.67 -8.59 4.46
C ALA A 251 7.59 -10.08 4.82
N LEU A 252 8.01 -10.98 3.92
CA LEU A 252 8.07 -12.42 4.16
C LEU A 252 9.07 -12.78 5.27
N ASP A 253 10.32 -12.29 5.16
CA ASP A 253 11.37 -12.54 6.15
C ASP A 253 10.94 -12.02 7.53
N ALA A 254 10.26 -10.87 7.61
CA ALA A 254 9.73 -10.33 8.86
C ALA A 254 8.60 -11.20 9.44
N THR A 255 7.70 -11.70 8.61
CA THR A 255 6.58 -12.56 9.04
C THR A 255 7.08 -13.92 9.53
N LEU A 256 8.07 -14.50 8.86
CA LEU A 256 8.72 -15.75 9.29
C LEU A 256 9.47 -15.56 10.62
N LYS A 257 10.21 -14.45 10.77
CA LYS A 257 10.86 -14.09 12.04
C LYS A 257 9.85 -13.90 13.17
N LEU A 258 8.68 -13.34 12.90
CA LEU A 258 7.62 -13.21 13.90
C LEU A 258 7.12 -14.58 14.38
N GLY A 259 7.11 -15.58 13.51
CA GLY A 259 6.72 -16.96 13.84
C GLY A 259 7.52 -17.59 14.98
N SER A 260 8.82 -17.29 15.10
CA SER A 260 9.68 -17.87 16.13
C SER A 260 9.64 -17.15 17.49
N VAL A 261 9.06 -15.94 17.57
CA VAL A 261 9.01 -15.15 18.81
C VAL A 261 7.94 -15.69 19.76
N GLN A 262 8.25 -15.98 21.03
CA GLN A 262 7.26 -16.46 22.01
C GLN A 262 6.18 -15.42 22.33
N GLU A 263 4.95 -15.89 22.58
CA GLU A 263 3.83 -15.02 22.94
C GLU A 263 3.94 -14.59 24.41
N HIS A 264 3.79 -13.29 24.67
CA HIS A 264 3.80 -12.73 26.02
C HIS A 264 2.66 -11.72 26.14
N VAL A 265 1.98 -11.68 27.30
CA VAL A 265 0.80 -10.83 27.54
C VAL A 265 1.05 -9.36 27.22
N LYS A 266 2.22 -8.82 27.58
CA LYS A 266 2.62 -7.43 27.25
C LYS A 266 2.70 -7.11 25.76
N ASN A 267 2.99 -8.12 24.95
CA ASN A 267 3.10 -7.98 23.51
C ASN A 267 1.76 -8.23 22.82
N PHE A 268 0.69 -8.46 23.59
CA PHE A 268 -0.65 -8.57 23.05
C PHE A 268 -1.00 -7.33 22.24
N ARG A 269 -1.49 -7.56 21.03
CA ARG A 269 -2.02 -6.53 20.13
C ARG A 269 -3.40 -6.99 19.67
N PRO A 270 -4.42 -6.11 19.69
CA PRO A 270 -5.71 -6.44 19.13
C PRO A 270 -5.59 -6.47 17.60
N GLN A 271 -5.59 -7.68 17.04
CA GLN A 271 -5.60 -7.95 15.61
C GLN A 271 -7.07 -8.18 15.21
N MET A 272 -7.62 -7.29 14.40
CA MET A 272 -9.06 -7.22 14.19
C MET A 272 -9.47 -7.78 12.84
N LEU A 273 -10.43 -8.71 12.84
CA LEU A 273 -11.24 -9.07 11.68
C LEU A 273 -12.56 -8.33 11.82
N VAL A 274 -12.85 -7.43 10.89
CA VAL A 274 -14.06 -6.60 10.91
C VAL A 274 -14.97 -7.09 9.80
N LEU A 275 -16.13 -7.65 10.14
CA LEU A 275 -17.12 -8.09 9.15
C LEU A 275 -17.94 -6.88 8.69
N THR A 276 -17.34 -6.12 7.78
CA THR A 276 -17.94 -4.89 7.25
C THR A 276 -18.94 -5.15 6.15
N GLY A 277 -18.86 -6.32 5.49
CA GLY A 277 -19.39 -6.43 4.14
C GLY A 277 -18.57 -5.54 3.21
N ASN A 278 -19.22 -4.90 2.24
CA ASN A 278 -18.60 -3.81 1.48
C ASN A 278 -18.26 -2.65 2.44
N PRO A 279 -16.98 -2.23 2.55
CA PRO A 279 -16.56 -1.21 3.52
C PRO A 279 -17.21 0.16 3.25
N ILE A 280 -17.73 0.40 2.05
CA ILE A 280 -18.45 1.61 1.67
C ILE A 280 -19.76 1.74 2.45
N TYR A 281 -20.47 0.63 2.65
CA TYR A 281 -21.80 0.61 3.27
C TYR A 281 -21.75 0.78 4.79
N ARG A 282 -20.66 0.34 5.44
CA ARG A 282 -20.52 0.38 6.92
C ARG A 282 -19.28 1.13 7.40
N PRO A 283 -19.14 2.42 7.08
CA PRO A 283 -17.93 3.18 7.37
C PRO A 283 -17.67 3.37 8.86
N ALA A 284 -18.72 3.52 9.68
CA ALA A 284 -18.58 3.74 11.12
C ALA A 284 -17.88 2.56 11.83
N LEU A 285 -18.15 1.33 11.38
CA LEU A 285 -17.50 0.12 11.90
C LEU A 285 -16.00 0.08 11.54
N VAL A 286 -15.68 0.43 10.29
CA VAL A 286 -14.29 0.57 9.83
C VAL A 286 -13.55 1.64 10.65
N ASP A 287 -14.19 2.79 10.86
CA ASP A 287 -13.57 3.91 11.56
C ASP A 287 -13.28 3.57 13.03
N LEU A 288 -14.22 2.93 13.72
CA LEU A 288 -14.02 2.49 15.11
C LEU A 288 -12.84 1.49 15.20
N ALA A 289 -12.82 0.48 14.34
CA ALA A 289 -11.73 -0.50 14.31
C ALA A 289 -10.37 0.14 13.94
N SER A 290 -10.38 1.11 13.01
CA SER A 290 -9.20 1.88 12.61
C SER A 290 -8.70 2.77 13.74
N LEU A 291 -9.58 3.33 14.57
CA LEU A 291 -9.20 4.05 15.78
C LEU A 291 -8.55 3.14 16.82
N VAL A 292 -9.01 1.90 16.97
CA VAL A 292 -8.39 0.94 17.90
C VAL A 292 -7.01 0.51 17.40
N THR A 293 -6.89 0.07 16.15
CA THR A 293 -5.64 -0.48 15.59
C THR A 293 -4.62 0.59 15.18
N HIS A 294 -5.07 1.69 14.56
CA HIS A 294 -4.30 2.85 14.09
C HIS A 294 -3.01 2.48 13.33
N GLY A 295 -3.08 1.38 12.56
CA GLY A 295 -1.95 0.86 11.81
C GLY A 295 -0.76 0.39 12.64
N HIS A 296 -0.92 0.19 13.95
CA HIS A 296 0.05 -0.51 14.80
C HIS A 296 -0.32 -1.98 14.99
N SER A 297 -1.52 -2.37 14.59
CA SER A 297 -2.04 -3.74 14.69
C SER A 297 -2.74 -4.11 13.40
N LEU A 298 -2.83 -5.40 13.14
CA LEU A 298 -3.47 -5.94 11.94
C LEU A 298 -4.96 -5.61 11.97
N MET A 299 -5.48 -5.08 10.86
CA MET A 299 -6.90 -4.88 10.63
C MET A 299 -7.24 -5.47 9.26
N ILE A 300 -8.25 -6.33 9.22
CA ILE A 300 -8.74 -6.96 8.00
C ILE A 300 -10.24 -6.74 7.93
N CYS A 301 -10.71 -6.12 6.85
CA CYS A 301 -12.12 -5.96 6.53
C CYS A 301 -12.58 -7.17 5.71
N GLY A 302 -13.42 -8.01 6.31
CA GLY A 302 -14.01 -9.18 5.68
C GLY A 302 -15.32 -8.82 4.98
N ASN A 303 -15.48 -9.28 3.74
CA ASN A 303 -16.75 -9.25 3.02
C ASN A 303 -17.14 -10.68 2.61
N VAL A 304 -18.39 -11.05 2.85
CA VAL A 304 -18.95 -12.31 2.38
C VAL A 304 -19.96 -11.99 1.30
N ILE A 305 -19.65 -12.39 0.07
CA ILE A 305 -20.51 -12.22 -1.10
C ILE A 305 -21.35 -13.49 -1.22
N LEU A 306 -22.66 -13.32 -1.19
CA LEU A 306 -23.63 -14.39 -1.38
C LEU A 306 -23.79 -14.64 -2.88
N ASP A 307 -23.01 -15.57 -3.38
CA ASP A 307 -23.02 -16.00 -4.79
C ASP A 307 -22.50 -17.45 -4.83
N ASP A 308 -22.73 -18.12 -5.96
CA ASP A 308 -22.10 -19.42 -6.21
C ASP A 308 -20.60 -19.26 -6.46
N PRO A 309 -19.75 -20.14 -5.89
CA PRO A 309 -18.29 -20.02 -5.96
C PRO A 309 -17.70 -20.18 -7.37
N SER A 310 -18.51 -20.52 -8.37
CA SER A 310 -18.12 -20.64 -9.78
C SER A 310 -17.85 -19.28 -10.45
N VAL A 311 -18.47 -18.19 -9.98
CA VAL A 311 -18.39 -16.85 -10.61
C VAL A 311 -17.40 -15.96 -9.85
N ASN A 312 -16.13 -15.98 -10.26
CA ASN A 312 -15.04 -15.28 -9.54
C ASN A 312 -14.77 -13.82 -10.00
N ILE A 313 -15.41 -13.32 -11.07
CA ILE A 313 -15.09 -12.00 -11.63
C ILE A 313 -15.44 -10.86 -10.65
N LYS A 314 -16.63 -10.92 -10.06
CA LYS A 314 -17.12 -9.91 -9.08
C LYS A 314 -16.18 -9.77 -7.87
N LEU A 315 -15.51 -10.85 -7.45
CA LEU A 315 -14.61 -10.84 -6.30
C LEU A 315 -13.39 -9.92 -6.53
N TYR A 316 -12.79 -9.96 -7.73
CA TYR A 316 -11.63 -9.14 -8.04
C TYR A 316 -11.98 -7.65 -8.12
N GLU A 317 -13.10 -7.32 -8.78
CA GLU A 317 -13.56 -5.94 -8.90
C GLU A 317 -13.89 -5.32 -7.55
N GLN A 318 -14.64 -6.05 -6.70
CA GLN A 318 -14.93 -5.58 -5.36
C GLN A 318 -13.67 -5.47 -4.50
N LYS A 319 -12.68 -6.35 -4.68
CA LYS A 319 -11.42 -6.30 -3.96
C LYS A 319 -10.68 -4.99 -4.22
N ASP A 320 -10.48 -4.66 -5.49
CA ASP A 320 -9.74 -3.47 -5.89
C ASP A 320 -10.47 -2.18 -5.48
N SER A 321 -11.80 -2.16 -5.65
CA SER A 321 -12.64 -1.03 -5.22
C SER A 321 -12.59 -0.81 -3.69
N GLY A 322 -12.71 -1.90 -2.91
CA GLY A 322 -12.65 -1.85 -1.45
C GLY A 322 -11.28 -1.38 -0.93
N GLU A 323 -10.18 -1.90 -1.49
CA GLU A 323 -8.83 -1.44 -1.14
C GLU A 323 -8.59 0.03 -1.49
N LEU A 324 -9.08 0.47 -2.65
CA LEU A 324 -8.96 1.86 -3.10
C LEU A 324 -9.72 2.80 -2.16
N TRP A 325 -10.92 2.40 -1.70
CA TRP A 325 -11.69 3.15 -0.72
C TRP A 325 -10.98 3.25 0.63
N LEU A 326 -10.42 2.14 1.14
CA LEU A 326 -9.66 2.13 2.40
C LEU A 326 -8.43 3.05 2.32
N LYS A 327 -7.70 3.02 1.19
CA LYS A 327 -6.56 3.92 0.93
C LYS A 327 -7.01 5.38 0.92
N LYS A 328 -8.12 5.71 0.25
CA LYS A 328 -8.68 7.08 0.23
C LYS A 328 -9.12 7.56 1.61
N ARG A 329 -9.70 6.68 2.43
CA ARG A 329 -10.14 6.97 3.82
C ARG A 329 -8.98 7.00 4.83
N ASN A 330 -7.73 6.81 4.39
CA ASN A 330 -6.53 6.69 5.24
C ASN A 330 -6.62 5.57 6.31
N SER A 331 -7.41 4.52 6.04
CA SER A 331 -7.49 3.36 6.92
C SER A 331 -6.42 2.33 6.56
N LYS A 332 -5.56 1.99 7.52
CA LYS A 332 -4.51 0.98 7.33
C LYS A 332 -5.09 -0.41 7.60
N ALA A 333 -5.89 -0.90 6.66
CA ALA A 333 -6.53 -2.22 6.72
C ALA A 333 -6.35 -2.97 5.40
N PHE A 334 -6.34 -4.31 5.48
CA PHE A 334 -6.47 -5.17 4.30
C PHE A 334 -7.95 -5.46 4.04
N TYR A 335 -8.31 -5.72 2.78
CA TYR A 335 -9.66 -6.11 2.40
C TYR A 335 -9.66 -7.53 1.85
N GLN A 336 -10.54 -8.37 2.40
CA GLN A 336 -10.64 -9.78 2.03
C GLN A 336 -12.11 -10.14 1.74
N PRO A 337 -12.51 -10.13 0.46
CA PRO A 337 -13.77 -10.73 0.04
C PRO A 337 -13.68 -12.27 -0.04
N VAL A 338 -14.78 -12.94 0.27
CA VAL A 338 -14.99 -14.40 0.14
C VAL A 338 -16.37 -14.63 -0.46
N VAL A 339 -16.47 -15.55 -1.41
CA VAL A 339 -17.75 -16.01 -1.97
C VAL A 339 -18.21 -17.24 -1.22
N ALA A 340 -19.45 -17.25 -0.74
CA ALA A 340 -20.05 -18.41 -0.06
C ALA A 340 -21.57 -18.40 -0.20
N PRO A 341 -22.24 -19.56 -0.18
CA PRO A 341 -23.70 -19.63 -0.31
C PRO A 341 -24.43 -19.08 0.93
N THR A 342 -23.77 -19.09 2.10
CA THR A 342 -24.33 -18.55 3.35
C THR A 342 -23.33 -17.64 4.04
N VAL A 343 -23.83 -16.63 4.76
CA VAL A 343 -23.00 -15.69 5.51
C VAL A 343 -22.17 -16.42 6.56
N ARG A 344 -22.76 -17.43 7.21
CA ARG A 344 -22.09 -18.25 8.22
C ARG A 344 -20.91 -19.02 7.65
N GLN A 345 -21.09 -19.76 6.55
CA GLN A 345 -20.00 -20.54 5.95
C GLN A 345 -18.86 -19.65 5.45
N GLY A 346 -19.18 -18.53 4.79
CA GLY A 346 -18.16 -17.57 4.35
C GLY A 346 -17.41 -16.94 5.52
N THR A 347 -18.12 -16.60 6.59
CA THR A 347 -17.51 -16.07 7.81
C THR A 347 -16.65 -17.12 8.51
N MET A 348 -17.07 -18.37 8.56
CA MET A 348 -16.28 -19.47 9.12
C MET A 348 -14.95 -19.63 8.36
N GLY A 349 -14.99 -19.57 7.03
CA GLY A 349 -13.78 -19.54 6.20
C GLY A 349 -12.87 -18.35 6.54
N LEU A 350 -13.44 -17.16 6.76
CA LEU A 350 -12.68 -15.99 7.19
C LEU A 350 -12.05 -16.17 8.59
N LEU A 351 -12.77 -16.75 9.54
CA LEU A 351 -12.28 -16.97 10.91
C LEU A 351 -11.10 -17.96 10.97
N GLN A 352 -11.08 -18.95 10.09
CA GLN A 352 -10.07 -20.00 10.10
C GLN A 352 -8.86 -19.70 9.21
N CYS A 353 -9.08 -19.09 8.05
CA CYS A 353 -8.06 -18.99 6.99
C CYS A 353 -7.42 -17.61 6.84
N VAL A 354 -7.93 -16.58 7.52
CA VAL A 354 -7.42 -15.21 7.35
C VAL A 354 -6.13 -14.98 8.14
N GLY A 355 -5.13 -14.42 7.44
CA GLY A 355 -3.84 -14.04 8.01
C GLY A 355 -2.70 -14.95 7.58
N VAL A 356 -1.48 -14.65 8.04
CA VAL A 356 -0.28 -15.44 7.73
C VAL A 356 0.58 -15.61 8.99
N GLY A 357 0.82 -16.85 9.40
CA GLY A 357 1.59 -17.17 10.61
C GLY A 357 0.97 -16.53 11.86
N LYS A 358 1.74 -15.72 12.59
CA LYS A 358 1.26 -14.98 13.77
C LYS A 358 0.55 -13.66 13.45
N MET A 359 0.57 -13.23 12.19
CA MET A 359 -0.22 -12.09 11.71
C MET A 359 -1.62 -12.59 11.36
N ARG A 360 -2.39 -13.00 12.38
CA ARG A 360 -3.77 -13.48 12.27
C ARG A 360 -4.67 -12.72 13.23
N PRO A 361 -5.93 -12.42 12.84
CA PRO A 361 -6.87 -11.79 13.74
C PRO A 361 -7.04 -12.58 15.05
N ASN A 362 -7.33 -11.88 16.14
CA ASN A 362 -7.66 -12.45 17.45
C ASN A 362 -8.93 -11.83 18.06
N VAL A 363 -9.47 -10.78 17.43
CA VAL A 363 -10.75 -10.14 17.78
C VAL A 363 -11.58 -10.00 16.53
N VAL A 364 -12.86 -10.36 16.60
CA VAL A 364 -13.86 -10.23 15.53
C VAL A 364 -14.81 -9.10 15.88
N PHE A 365 -14.99 -8.16 14.96
CA PHE A 365 -15.94 -7.06 15.08
C PHE A 365 -17.11 -7.28 14.11
N LEU A 366 -18.32 -7.20 14.67
CA LEU A 366 -19.61 -7.35 14.00
C LEU A 366 -20.40 -6.05 14.16
N GLY A 367 -21.23 -5.74 13.18
CA GLY A 367 -22.32 -4.79 13.35
C GLY A 367 -23.52 -5.49 13.96
N PHE A 368 -24.21 -4.84 14.89
CA PHE A 368 -25.48 -5.33 15.41
C PHE A 368 -26.52 -5.37 14.28
N LYS A 369 -27.24 -6.48 14.19
CA LYS A 369 -28.31 -6.68 13.19
C LYS A 369 -29.59 -6.00 13.69
N ASN A 370 -29.89 -4.80 13.17
CA ASN A 370 -31.11 -4.07 13.55
C ASN A 370 -32.38 -4.71 12.95
N ASP A 371 -32.29 -5.31 11.77
CA ASP A 371 -33.37 -5.97 11.04
C ASP A 371 -33.51 -7.45 11.46
N TRP A 372 -33.24 -7.77 12.72
CA TRP A 372 -33.24 -9.16 13.18
C TRP A 372 -34.64 -9.78 13.17
N LEU A 373 -35.68 -8.97 13.43
CA LEU A 373 -37.11 -9.38 13.44
C LEU A 373 -37.63 -9.78 12.05
N THR A 374 -37.12 -9.18 10.97
CA THR A 374 -37.66 -9.38 9.61
C THR A 374 -37.06 -10.59 8.90
N LYS A 375 -35.80 -10.94 9.20
CA LYS A 375 -35.05 -11.99 8.49
C LYS A 375 -34.56 -13.10 9.45
N PRO A 376 -35.37 -14.13 9.74
CA PRO A 376 -35.05 -15.14 10.76
C PRO A 376 -33.83 -16.02 10.42
N GLN A 377 -33.71 -16.44 9.15
CA GLN A 377 -32.57 -17.28 8.72
C GLN A 377 -31.23 -16.57 8.93
N LEU A 378 -31.12 -15.30 8.53
CA LEU A 378 -29.91 -14.50 8.74
C LEU A 378 -29.65 -14.21 10.22
N THR A 379 -30.70 -14.07 11.03
CA THR A 379 -30.60 -13.94 12.49
C THR A 379 -30.00 -15.19 13.12
N PHE A 380 -30.45 -16.37 12.68
CA PHE A 380 -29.90 -17.64 13.11
C PHE A 380 -28.43 -17.79 12.71
N ASP A 381 -28.07 -17.43 11.47
CA ASP A 381 -26.68 -17.41 11.01
C ASP A 381 -25.81 -16.44 11.83
N TYR A 382 -26.30 -15.23 12.11
CA TYR A 382 -25.60 -14.23 12.93
C TYR A 382 -25.32 -14.72 14.35
N PHE A 383 -26.32 -15.34 14.99
CA PHE A 383 -26.16 -15.95 16.30
C PHE A 383 -25.10 -17.05 16.30
N ASN A 384 -25.13 -17.91 15.28
CA ASN A 384 -24.16 -18.98 15.14
C ASN A 384 -22.74 -18.45 14.83
N ILE A 385 -22.60 -17.34 14.09
CA ILE A 385 -21.30 -16.70 13.85
C ILE A 385 -20.66 -16.23 15.17
N ILE A 386 -21.45 -15.65 16.08
CA ILE A 386 -20.96 -15.24 17.41
C ILE A 386 -20.43 -16.45 18.17
N HIS A 387 -21.17 -17.56 18.12
CA HIS A 387 -20.76 -18.81 18.74
C HIS A 387 -19.50 -19.40 18.11
N ASP A 388 -19.44 -19.49 16.78
CA ASP A 388 -18.30 -20.03 16.06
C ASP A 388 -17.03 -19.20 16.34
N ALA A 389 -17.15 -17.87 16.48
CA ALA A 389 -16.06 -17.00 16.90
C ALA A 389 -15.58 -17.26 18.33
N LEU A 390 -16.51 -17.44 19.29
CA LEU A 390 -16.17 -17.75 20.68
C LEU A 390 -15.53 -19.14 20.81
N ASP A 391 -16.02 -20.14 20.08
CA ASP A 391 -15.47 -21.50 20.07
C ASP A 391 -14.03 -21.51 19.53
N LEU A 392 -13.75 -20.70 18.50
CA LEU A 392 -12.39 -20.48 17.98
C LEU A 392 -11.52 -19.59 18.87
N SER A 393 -11.98 -19.25 20.08
CA SER A 393 -11.27 -18.42 21.06
C SER A 393 -10.91 -17.02 20.56
N TYR A 394 -11.77 -16.42 19.73
CA TYR A 394 -11.68 -15.01 19.37
C TYR A 394 -12.33 -14.14 20.45
N GLY A 395 -11.81 -12.92 20.62
CA GLY A 395 -12.59 -11.87 21.27
C GLY A 395 -13.71 -11.41 20.33
N VAL A 396 -14.91 -11.15 20.85
CA VAL A 396 -16.05 -10.70 20.04
C VAL A 396 -16.41 -9.27 20.42
N GLY A 397 -16.58 -8.42 19.41
CA GLY A 397 -17.09 -7.07 19.54
C GLY A 397 -18.32 -6.85 18.67
N ILE A 398 -19.42 -6.35 19.22
CA ILE A 398 -20.63 -6.02 18.49
C ILE A 398 -20.92 -4.54 18.66
N LEU A 399 -20.88 -3.78 17.56
CA LEU A 399 -21.20 -2.35 17.56
C LEU A 399 -22.67 -2.15 17.19
N ARG A 400 -23.40 -1.39 18.01
CA ARG A 400 -24.75 -0.93 17.72
C ARG A 400 -24.80 0.60 17.62
N LEU A 401 -25.45 1.09 16.56
CA LEU A 401 -25.84 2.49 16.40
C LEU A 401 -27.36 2.57 16.32
N GLN A 402 -27.94 3.67 16.80
CA GLN A 402 -29.40 3.86 16.81
C GLN A 402 -30.01 3.81 15.40
N ALA A 403 -29.39 4.51 14.44
CA ALA A 403 -29.83 4.53 13.05
C ALA A 403 -29.36 3.32 12.22
N GLY A 404 -28.65 2.36 12.83
CA GLY A 404 -28.04 1.24 12.14
C GLY A 404 -26.67 1.54 11.53
N LEU A 405 -26.09 0.50 10.97
CA LEU A 405 -24.74 0.52 10.40
C LEU A 405 -24.73 0.37 8.88
N ASP A 406 -25.83 -0.13 8.30
CA ASP A 406 -25.94 -0.39 6.87
C ASP A 406 -26.51 0.81 6.15
N PHE A 407 -25.83 1.22 5.08
CA PHE A 407 -26.21 2.35 4.25
C PHE A 407 -26.24 1.96 2.77
N SER A 408 -26.38 0.66 2.45
CA SER A 408 -26.47 0.13 1.09
C SER A 408 -27.52 0.84 0.24
N ASP A 409 -28.70 1.11 0.81
CA ASP A 409 -29.84 1.72 0.10
C ASP A 409 -29.52 3.11 -0.46
N PHE A 410 -28.52 3.81 0.11
CA PHE A 410 -28.06 5.11 -0.39
C PHE A 410 -27.10 5.01 -1.58
N PHE A 411 -26.60 3.81 -1.87
CA PHE A 411 -25.62 3.55 -2.93
C PHE A 411 -26.17 2.65 -4.04
N GLU A 412 -27.23 1.88 -3.79
CA GLU A 412 -27.77 0.87 -4.72
C GLU A 412 -28.92 1.36 -5.62
N SER A 413 -29.36 2.62 -5.53
CA SER A 413 -30.31 3.19 -6.49
C SER A 413 -29.61 3.54 -7.82
N ASP A 414 -29.44 2.54 -8.69
CA ASP A 414 -29.43 2.62 -10.17
C ASP A 414 -29.02 1.26 -10.76
N LEU A 415 -29.91 0.26 -10.66
CA LEU A 415 -30.11 -0.73 -11.70
C LEU A 415 -31.63 -0.81 -11.88
N PRO A 416 -32.20 -0.41 -13.04
CA PRO A 416 -33.57 -0.76 -13.34
C PRO A 416 -33.70 -2.27 -13.15
N GLU A 417 -34.61 -2.70 -12.28
CA GLU A 417 -35.09 -4.07 -12.32
C GLU A 417 -35.66 -4.24 -13.73
N ASP A 418 -35.11 -5.18 -14.51
CA ASP A 418 -35.72 -5.63 -15.75
C ASP A 418 -37.10 -6.22 -15.37
N GLN A 419 -38.12 -5.36 -15.34
CA GLN A 419 -39.51 -5.78 -15.34
C GLN A 419 -39.80 -6.22 -16.77
N ASP A 420 -39.87 -7.54 -16.93
CA ASP A 420 -40.52 -8.21 -18.05
C ASP A 420 -41.99 -7.77 -18.09
N ASP A 421 -42.28 -6.63 -18.71
CA ASP A 421 -43.62 -6.24 -19.11
C ASP A 421 -43.65 -6.16 -20.64
N ASP A 422 -44.07 -7.27 -21.24
CA ASP A 422 -44.60 -7.33 -22.60
C ASP A 422 -45.83 -6.40 -22.68
N GLU A 423 -45.74 -5.29 -23.41
CA GLU A 423 -46.91 -4.71 -24.09
C GLU A 423 -46.48 -3.76 -25.21
N ASP A 424 -46.70 -4.23 -26.44
CA ASP A 424 -46.57 -3.48 -27.69
C ASP A 424 -47.49 -2.25 -27.71
N SER A 425 -46.95 -1.07 -28.01
CA SER A 425 -47.64 -0.10 -28.87
C SER A 425 -46.69 0.98 -29.39
N ASP A 426 -46.74 1.14 -30.71
CA ASP A 426 -45.97 2.03 -31.55
C ASP A 426 -46.18 3.52 -31.20
N ASP A 427 -45.11 4.32 -31.19
CA ASP A 427 -44.94 5.44 -32.13
C ASP A 427 -43.69 6.32 -31.84
N GLU A 428 -42.87 6.42 -32.90
CA GLU A 428 -42.05 7.56 -33.38
C GLU A 428 -41.06 8.31 -32.43
N GLU A 429 -39.75 8.13 -32.64
CA GLU A 429 -38.93 9.02 -33.49
C GLU A 429 -37.44 8.61 -33.48
N LYS A 430 -36.84 8.64 -34.68
CA LYS A 430 -35.46 8.24 -34.96
C LYS A 430 -34.45 9.26 -34.44
N ASN A 431 -33.47 8.81 -33.66
CA ASN A 431 -32.10 9.32 -33.72
C ASN A 431 -31.12 8.19 -33.39
N GLU A 432 -30.62 7.53 -34.43
CA GLU A 432 -29.51 6.59 -34.36
C GLU A 432 -28.24 7.32 -33.90
N VAL A 433 -27.69 6.93 -32.75
CA VAL A 433 -26.28 7.17 -32.43
C VAL A 433 -25.60 5.84 -32.20
N PHE A 434 -24.79 5.47 -33.19
CA PHE A 434 -23.89 4.33 -33.22
C PHE A 434 -23.13 4.13 -31.91
N ILE A 435 -23.25 2.93 -31.35
CA ILE A 435 -22.33 2.39 -30.34
C ILE A 435 -21.02 2.08 -31.05
N SER A 436 -19.99 2.92 -30.85
CA SER A 436 -18.60 2.54 -31.10
C SER A 436 -17.84 2.49 -29.78
N SER A 437 -17.42 1.29 -29.43
CA SER A 437 -16.45 0.97 -28.39
C SER A 437 -15.09 1.60 -28.70
N SER A 438 -14.60 2.49 -27.82
CA SER A 438 -13.16 2.70 -27.55
C SER A 438 -12.91 3.76 -26.45
N PRO A 439 -11.73 3.73 -25.78
CA PRO A 439 -11.59 4.15 -24.39
C PRO A 439 -11.04 5.57 -24.18
N LEU A 440 -11.45 6.16 -23.06
CA LEU A 440 -10.73 7.12 -22.20
C LEU A 440 -9.92 8.24 -22.91
N ARG A 441 -10.59 9.36 -23.22
CA ARG A 441 -9.95 10.67 -23.42
C ARG A 441 -9.96 11.50 -22.12
N ARG A 442 -8.77 11.57 -21.51
CA ARG A 442 -8.04 12.81 -21.13
C ARG A 442 -8.86 13.94 -20.47
N CYS A 443 -8.89 13.98 -19.13
CA CYS A 443 -9.20 15.21 -18.39
C CYS A 443 -7.95 16.10 -18.22
N SER A 444 -8.03 17.32 -18.74
CA SER A 444 -7.11 18.43 -18.50
C SER A 444 -7.22 18.93 -17.06
N LYS A 445 -6.08 19.23 -16.45
CA LYS A 445 -5.99 19.81 -15.10
C LYS A 445 -6.30 21.30 -15.15
N SER A 446 -7.37 21.73 -14.48
CA SER A 446 -7.51 23.06 -13.92
C SER A 446 -7.38 22.97 -12.40
N SER A 447 -6.61 23.90 -11.84
CA SER A 447 -6.25 24.05 -10.42
C SER A 447 -7.42 24.55 -9.57
N ILE A 448 -7.84 23.80 -8.54
CA ILE A 448 -8.81 24.20 -7.49
C ILE A 448 -8.43 23.50 -6.15
N PRO A 449 -8.61 24.13 -4.96
CA PRO A 449 -7.82 23.90 -3.75
C PRO A 449 -8.38 22.79 -2.82
N HIS A 450 -7.66 22.53 -1.73
CA HIS A 450 -7.99 21.60 -0.65
C HIS A 450 -9.46 21.69 -0.19
N GLN A 451 -10.30 20.77 -0.65
CA GLN A 451 -11.53 20.38 0.04
C GLN A 451 -11.76 18.87 -0.14
N THR A 452 -12.22 18.26 0.94
CA THR A 452 -12.53 16.85 1.13
C THR A 452 -13.60 16.36 0.15
N ASN A 453 -13.19 15.88 -1.02
CA ASN A 453 -14.07 15.11 -1.91
C ASN A 453 -14.11 13.65 -1.44
N VAL A 454 -14.88 13.41 -0.38
CA VAL A 454 -15.54 12.11 -0.17
C VAL A 454 -16.55 11.97 -1.29
N LEU A 455 -16.48 10.87 -2.06
CA LEU A 455 -17.44 10.38 -3.07
C LEU A 455 -18.48 11.41 -3.58
N MET A 456 -18.39 11.75 -4.87
CA MET A 456 -19.50 12.38 -5.58
C MET A 456 -20.69 11.41 -5.58
N LEU A 457 -21.56 11.50 -4.56
CA LEU A 457 -22.91 10.95 -4.63
C LEU A 457 -23.72 11.89 -5.53
N LYS A 458 -24.20 11.35 -6.66
CA LYS A 458 -25.13 12.05 -7.54
C LYS A 458 -26.45 12.28 -6.79
N ASN A 459 -26.94 13.51 -6.90
CA ASN A 459 -28.32 13.96 -6.70
C ASN A 459 -29.26 13.04 -5.92
N THR A 460 -29.30 13.22 -4.61
CA THR A 460 -30.55 13.22 -3.83
C THR A 460 -30.23 13.83 -2.48
N ILE A 461 -31.26 14.38 -1.83
CA ILE A 461 -31.20 15.10 -0.57
C ILE A 461 -30.72 14.13 0.52
N LEU A 462 -29.40 13.93 0.63
CA LEU A 462 -28.83 13.04 1.61
C LEU A 462 -29.10 13.67 2.99
N ASN A 463 -30.00 13.04 3.76
CA ASN A 463 -30.33 13.47 5.11
C ASN A 463 -29.02 13.76 5.86
N LYS A 464 -28.76 15.03 6.22
CA LYS A 464 -27.54 15.43 6.95
C LYS A 464 -27.29 14.52 8.16
N GLY A 465 -28.37 14.00 8.77
CA GLY A 465 -28.33 12.98 9.81
C GLY A 465 -27.62 11.68 9.42
N ALA A 466 -27.89 11.11 8.24
CA ALA A 466 -27.26 9.87 7.79
C ALA A 466 -25.73 10.04 7.59
N LEU A 467 -25.31 11.14 6.97
CA LEU A 467 -23.89 11.48 6.83
C LEU A 467 -23.17 11.66 8.17
N LEU A 468 -23.85 12.28 9.13
CA LEU A 468 -23.35 12.43 10.49
C LEU A 468 -23.21 11.04 11.15
N THR A 469 -24.21 10.17 11.02
CA THR A 469 -24.19 8.80 11.54
C THR A 469 -23.06 7.96 10.92
N MET A 470 -22.86 8.04 9.60
CA MET A 470 -21.79 7.33 8.90
C MET A 470 -20.40 7.76 9.39
N ASN A 471 -20.24 9.01 9.81
CA ASN A 471 -18.98 9.61 10.21
C ASN A 471 -18.91 9.93 11.71
N VAL A 472 -19.70 9.25 12.56
CA VAL A 472 -19.76 9.48 14.01
C VAL A 472 -18.38 9.52 14.65
N PHE A 473 -17.52 8.56 14.29
CA PHE A 473 -16.17 8.44 14.83
C PHE A 473 -15.10 9.30 14.11
N GLN A 474 -15.48 9.94 13.00
CA GLN A 474 -14.64 10.88 12.27
C GLN A 474 -14.87 12.34 12.62
N SER A 475 -16.11 12.68 12.96
CA SER A 475 -16.52 14.04 13.31
C SER A 475 -15.74 14.59 14.51
N LYS A 476 -15.54 15.91 14.55
CA LYS A 476 -14.99 16.59 15.73
C LYS A 476 -16.12 16.75 16.73
N TYR A 477 -15.93 16.24 17.95
CA TYR A 477 -16.89 16.44 19.04
C TYR A 477 -16.85 17.90 19.51
N SER A 478 -18.03 18.49 19.70
CA SER A 478 -18.19 19.86 20.23
C SER A 478 -17.83 19.95 21.72
N SER A 479 -18.08 18.88 22.47
CA SER A 479 -17.75 18.71 23.88
C SER A 479 -16.69 17.62 24.10
N SER A 480 -16.11 17.57 25.30
CA SER A 480 -15.18 16.50 25.68
C SER A 480 -15.90 15.14 25.59
N PRO A 481 -15.40 14.19 24.78
CA PRO A 481 -16.06 12.91 24.60
C PRO A 481 -16.04 12.10 25.91
N ILE A 482 -17.11 11.35 26.16
CA ILE A 482 -17.26 10.52 27.36
C ILE A 482 -17.26 9.06 26.93
N ILE A 483 -16.35 8.27 27.50
CA ILE A 483 -16.32 6.81 27.31
C ILE A 483 -16.67 6.15 28.64
N ASP A 484 -17.77 5.41 28.64
CA ASP A 484 -18.23 4.65 29.79
C ASP A 484 -17.97 3.17 29.58
N VAL A 485 -17.27 2.53 30.51
CA VAL A 485 -16.98 1.09 30.45
C VAL A 485 -17.72 0.37 31.56
N TRP A 486 -18.71 -0.44 31.18
CA TRP A 486 -19.48 -1.31 32.06
C TRP A 486 -18.81 -2.68 32.13
N TRP A 487 -17.90 -2.81 33.10
CA TRP A 487 -17.13 -4.02 33.33
C TRP A 487 -17.88 -4.95 34.30
N LEU A 488 -18.67 -5.85 33.72
CA LEU A 488 -19.58 -6.74 34.46
C LEU A 488 -18.95 -8.10 34.78
N PHE A 489 -18.05 -8.58 33.92
CA PHE A 489 -17.35 -9.86 34.10
C PHE A 489 -15.87 -9.73 33.72
N ASP A 490 -15.01 -10.48 34.40
CA ASP A 490 -13.60 -10.56 34.05
C ASP A 490 -13.39 -11.49 32.84
N ASP A 491 -13.31 -10.89 31.64
CA ASP A 491 -13.10 -11.58 30.37
C ASP A 491 -11.65 -11.39 29.86
N GLY A 492 -10.66 -11.42 30.75
CA GLY A 492 -9.23 -11.32 30.41
C GLY A 492 -8.74 -9.90 30.11
N GLY A 493 -9.55 -8.88 30.38
CA GLY A 493 -9.16 -7.46 30.32
C GLY A 493 -9.34 -6.75 28.96
N LEU A 494 -9.86 -7.43 27.93
CA LEU A 494 -10.04 -6.83 26.59
C LEU A 494 -11.00 -5.61 26.63
N ALA A 495 -12.06 -5.70 27.43
CA ALA A 495 -13.05 -4.64 27.61
C ALA A 495 -12.47 -3.35 28.21
N LEU A 496 -11.38 -3.44 28.99
CA LEU A 496 -10.66 -2.29 29.52
C LEU A 496 -9.57 -1.80 28.55
N LEU A 497 -8.90 -2.74 27.86
CA LEU A 497 -7.80 -2.43 26.95
C LEU A 497 -8.27 -1.63 25.71
N LEU A 498 -9.39 -2.01 25.08
CA LEU A 498 -9.82 -1.34 23.84
C LEU A 498 -10.17 0.15 24.06
N PRO A 499 -11.00 0.51 25.06
CA PRO A 499 -11.25 1.91 25.41
C PRO A 499 -9.98 2.69 25.78
N TYR A 500 -9.07 2.06 26.51
CA TYR A 500 -7.79 2.66 26.85
C TYR A 500 -6.94 2.99 25.60
N LEU A 501 -6.94 2.10 24.59
CA LEU A 501 -6.28 2.35 23.31
C LEU A 501 -6.94 3.50 22.52
N LEU A 502 -8.26 3.63 22.59
CA LEU A 502 -8.99 4.76 22.00
C LEU A 502 -8.51 6.09 22.60
N ARG A 503 -8.35 6.17 23.93
CA ARG A 503 -7.87 7.40 24.60
C ARG A 503 -6.47 7.85 24.15
N ARG A 504 -5.63 6.96 23.62
CA ARG A 504 -4.32 7.35 23.07
C ARG A 504 -4.43 8.14 21.75
N ARG A 505 -5.62 8.20 21.14
CA ARG A 505 -5.86 8.90 19.88
C ARG A 505 -6.08 10.39 20.11
N LYS A 506 -5.62 11.21 19.15
CA LYS A 506 -5.71 12.68 19.23
C LYS A 506 -7.13 13.18 19.54
N ARG A 507 -8.16 12.55 18.95
CA ARG A 507 -9.58 12.91 19.13
C ARG A 507 -10.14 12.54 20.51
N TRP A 508 -9.59 11.53 21.16
CA TRP A 508 -10.09 10.98 22.42
C TRP A 508 -9.13 11.19 23.60
N ARG A 509 -8.05 11.97 23.42
CA ARG A 509 -6.99 12.17 24.42
C ARG A 509 -7.51 12.76 25.73
N HIS A 510 -8.46 13.68 25.62
CA HIS A 510 -9.09 14.38 26.73
C HIS A 510 -10.49 13.83 27.05
N CYS A 511 -10.76 12.56 26.70
CA CYS A 511 -12.04 11.95 27.04
C CYS A 511 -12.18 11.74 28.55
N GLN A 512 -13.40 11.90 29.07
CA GLN A 512 -13.75 11.41 30.41
C GLN A 512 -13.88 9.90 30.33
N PHE A 513 -13.07 9.18 31.11
CA PHE A 513 -13.00 7.72 31.07
C PHE A 513 -13.58 7.16 32.37
N ARG A 514 -14.87 6.80 32.37
CA ARG A 514 -15.60 6.36 33.56
C ARG A 514 -15.75 4.84 33.52
N ILE A 515 -15.51 4.18 34.64
CA ILE A 515 -15.62 2.73 34.76
C ILE A 515 -16.78 2.42 35.71
N PHE A 516 -17.69 1.58 35.26
CA PHE A 516 -18.84 1.09 35.99
C PHE A 516 -18.65 -0.41 36.24
N SER A 517 -18.94 -0.86 37.46
CA SER A 517 -19.06 -2.27 37.79
C SER A 517 -20.29 -2.48 38.64
N CYS A 518 -20.84 -3.69 38.61
CA CYS A 518 -22.07 -4.02 39.31
C CYS A 518 -21.83 -5.18 40.28
N VAL A 519 -22.41 -5.07 41.48
CA VAL A 519 -22.35 -6.10 42.51
C VAL A 519 -23.77 -6.58 42.80
N SER A 520 -23.90 -7.90 42.94
CA SER A 520 -25.17 -8.56 43.30
C SER A 520 -25.58 -8.31 44.75
N GLY A 521 -24.62 -8.01 45.63
CA GLY A 521 -24.77 -7.88 47.08
C GLY A 521 -25.22 -6.50 47.57
N GLU A 522 -25.05 -6.29 48.87
CA GLU A 522 -25.43 -5.04 49.56
C GLU A 522 -24.38 -3.93 49.36
N LYS A 523 -24.68 -2.73 49.86
CA LYS A 523 -23.81 -1.55 49.71
C LYS A 523 -22.39 -1.77 50.23
N ILE A 524 -22.23 -2.57 51.28
CA ILE A 524 -20.93 -2.92 51.87
C ILE A 524 -20.06 -3.70 50.88
N ASP A 525 -20.64 -4.59 50.09
CA ASP A 525 -19.91 -5.36 49.08
C ASP A 525 -19.47 -4.47 47.91
N ALA A 526 -20.28 -3.47 47.57
CA ALA A 526 -19.93 -2.47 46.57
C ALA A 526 -18.70 -1.65 46.99
N GLU A 527 -18.59 -1.24 48.25
CA GLU A 527 -17.42 -0.49 48.75
C GLU A 527 -16.14 -1.34 48.75
N LYS A 528 -16.23 -2.61 49.16
CA LYS A 528 -15.10 -3.55 49.09
C LYS A 528 -14.64 -3.76 47.64
N GLN A 529 -15.58 -3.97 46.72
CA GLN A 529 -15.27 -4.15 45.30
C GLN A 529 -14.69 -2.88 44.67
N HIS A 530 -15.17 -1.70 45.08
CA HIS A 530 -14.61 -0.41 44.67
C HIS A 530 -13.12 -0.31 45.02
N LEU A 531 -12.73 -0.62 46.27
CA LEU A 531 -11.33 -0.61 46.70
C LEU A 531 -10.47 -1.64 45.94
N SER A 532 -10.98 -2.87 45.80
CA SER A 532 -10.30 -3.94 45.08
C SER A 532 -10.04 -3.54 43.62
N MET A 533 -11.07 -3.05 42.93
CA MET A 533 -11.00 -2.65 41.53
C MET A 533 -10.14 -1.41 41.32
N ALA A 534 -10.19 -0.42 42.21
CA ALA A 534 -9.28 0.72 42.19
C ALA A 534 -7.82 0.28 42.33
N SER A 535 -7.53 -0.69 43.20
CA SER A 535 -6.19 -1.26 43.35
C SER A 535 -5.71 -1.98 42.09
N LEU A 536 -6.60 -2.71 41.42
CA LEU A 536 -6.32 -3.45 40.18
C LEU A 536 -6.08 -2.51 39.00
N LEU A 537 -6.92 -1.47 38.84
CA LEU A 537 -6.72 -0.45 37.80
C LEU A 537 -5.43 0.34 37.99
N LYS A 538 -5.06 0.63 39.26
CA LYS A 538 -3.77 1.23 39.60
C LYS A 538 -2.60 0.32 39.21
N LYS A 539 -2.70 -0.99 39.47
CA LYS A 539 -1.69 -1.99 39.03
C LYS A 539 -1.58 -2.05 37.51
N PHE A 540 -2.68 -1.96 36.78
CA PHE A 540 -2.70 -1.88 35.31
C PHE A 540 -2.31 -0.51 34.75
N ARG A 541 -2.10 0.50 35.60
CA ARG A 541 -1.77 1.88 35.21
C ARG A 541 -2.80 2.49 34.25
N ILE A 542 -4.06 2.12 34.43
CA ILE A 542 -5.17 2.68 33.66
C ILE A 542 -5.69 3.88 34.44
N ASN A 543 -5.40 5.08 33.95
CA ASN A 543 -5.96 6.29 34.52
C ASN A 543 -7.44 6.38 34.13
N TYR A 544 -8.32 6.54 35.11
CA TYR A 544 -9.75 6.78 34.92
C TYR A 544 -10.15 8.12 35.54
N SER A 545 -11.29 8.65 35.08
CA SER A 545 -11.91 9.85 35.65
C SER A 545 -12.63 9.49 36.94
N ASP A 546 -13.59 8.57 36.84
CA ASP A 546 -14.42 8.12 37.96
C ASP A 546 -14.63 6.60 37.93
N LEU A 547 -14.78 6.00 39.11
CA LEU A 547 -15.09 4.60 39.31
C LEU A 547 -16.42 4.48 40.06
N HIS A 548 -17.44 3.93 39.41
CA HIS A 548 -18.75 3.70 40.01
C HIS A 548 -18.96 2.20 40.22
N VAL A 549 -19.29 1.82 41.45
CA VAL A 549 -19.69 0.44 41.78
C VAL A 549 -21.14 0.46 42.22
N LEU A 550 -22.02 -0.02 41.35
CA LEU A 550 -23.46 -0.03 41.55
C LEU A 550 -23.90 -1.34 42.22
N HIS A 551 -24.92 -1.26 43.07
CA HIS A 551 -25.50 -2.41 43.75
C HIS A 551 -26.95 -2.65 43.30
N GLY A 552 -27.50 -3.83 43.63
CA GLY A 552 -28.92 -4.11 43.41
C GLY A 552 -29.30 -4.50 41.98
N LEU A 553 -28.40 -5.12 41.22
CA LEU A 553 -28.71 -5.66 39.89
C LEU A 553 -29.73 -6.82 39.92
N ASN A 554 -29.93 -7.44 41.09
CA ASN A 554 -30.93 -8.49 41.33
C ASN A 554 -32.32 -7.96 41.69
N LYS A 555 -32.49 -6.64 41.85
CA LYS A 555 -33.82 -6.07 42.10
C LYS A 555 -34.72 -6.27 40.88
N ALA A 556 -36.03 -6.32 41.11
CA ALA A 556 -36.98 -6.39 40.02
C ALA A 556 -36.79 -5.17 39.08
N PRO A 557 -36.77 -5.40 37.75
CA PRO A 557 -36.79 -4.32 36.78
C PRO A 557 -38.14 -3.61 36.81
N ASN A 558 -38.18 -2.43 36.18
CA ASN A 558 -39.39 -1.64 36.01
C ASN A 558 -40.44 -2.43 35.20
N GLU A 559 -41.71 -2.27 35.57
CA GLU A 559 -42.82 -2.98 34.89
C GLU A 559 -42.88 -2.60 33.41
N TYR A 560 -42.65 -1.32 33.08
CA TYR A 560 -42.61 -0.82 31.70
C TYR A 560 -41.60 -1.54 30.80
N GLU A 561 -40.35 -1.71 31.26
CA GLU A 561 -39.32 -2.40 30.45
C GLU A 561 -39.60 -3.90 30.33
N THR A 562 -40.21 -4.49 31.36
CA THR A 562 -40.64 -5.90 31.34
C THR A 562 -41.77 -6.13 30.32
N GLU A 563 -42.78 -5.26 30.32
CA GLU A 563 -43.87 -5.31 29.32
C GLU A 563 -43.35 -5.11 27.91
N LYS A 564 -42.46 -4.14 27.71
CA LYS A 564 -41.85 -3.86 26.41
C LYS A 564 -41.03 -5.04 25.90
N PHE A 565 -40.25 -5.68 26.77
CA PHE A 565 -39.53 -6.90 26.41
C PHE A 565 -40.49 -8.03 25.99
N ASN A 566 -41.59 -8.23 26.73
CA ASN A 566 -42.61 -9.21 26.38
C ASN A 566 -43.27 -8.91 25.01
N ARG A 567 -43.50 -7.63 24.68
CA ARG A 567 -44.00 -7.23 23.34
C ARG A 567 -43.02 -7.60 22.22
N ILE A 568 -41.71 -7.39 22.45
CA ILE A 568 -40.67 -7.78 21.49
C ILE A 568 -40.69 -9.30 21.27
N LEU A 569 -40.80 -10.08 22.35
CA LEU A 569 -40.88 -11.54 22.26
C LEU A 569 -42.15 -12.02 21.51
N GLN A 570 -43.30 -11.39 21.76
CA GLN A 570 -44.55 -11.71 21.05
C GLN A 570 -44.45 -11.41 19.55
N THR A 571 -43.67 -10.41 19.16
CA THR A 571 -43.40 -10.09 17.75
C THR A 571 -42.57 -11.17 17.08
N TRP A 572 -41.72 -11.87 17.84
CA TRP A 572 -40.91 -13.01 17.38
C TRP A 572 -41.69 -14.34 17.46
N ASN A 573 -42.94 -14.38 16.99
CA ASN A 573 -43.70 -15.63 16.93
C ASN A 573 -43.54 -16.27 15.53
N GLN A 574 -42.62 -17.23 15.41
CA GLN A 574 -42.36 -17.96 14.17
C GLN A 574 -43.03 -19.33 14.21
N ASN A 575 -43.58 -19.76 13.06
CA ASN A 575 -44.26 -21.06 12.92
C ASN A 575 -43.27 -22.23 12.88
N ASP A 576 -42.00 -21.99 12.52
CA ASP A 576 -40.98 -23.02 12.44
C ASP A 576 -40.39 -23.34 13.82
N ASP A 577 -40.40 -24.62 14.20
CA ASP A 577 -39.89 -25.12 15.48
C ASP A 577 -38.40 -24.77 15.73
N ILE A 578 -37.62 -24.56 14.68
CA ILE A 578 -36.19 -24.21 14.76
C ILE A 578 -35.97 -22.79 15.30
N TYR A 579 -36.88 -21.87 15.00
CA TYR A 579 -36.75 -20.44 15.35
C TYR A 579 -37.62 -20.04 16.53
N ARG A 580 -38.49 -20.94 17.00
CA ARG A 580 -39.41 -20.71 18.10
C ARG A 580 -38.67 -20.65 19.44
N ILE A 581 -39.12 -19.74 20.30
CA ILE A 581 -38.68 -19.66 21.69
C ILE A 581 -39.56 -20.61 22.51
N THR A 582 -38.94 -21.51 23.27
CA THR A 582 -39.68 -22.44 24.14
C THR A 582 -39.91 -21.82 25.51
N ASP A 583 -41.08 -22.08 26.12
CA ASP A 583 -41.41 -21.53 27.44
C ASP A 583 -40.44 -22.03 28.53
N SER A 584 -39.92 -23.25 28.36
CA SER A 584 -38.89 -23.82 29.22
C SER A 584 -37.57 -23.03 29.14
N GLU A 585 -37.16 -22.63 27.95
CA GLU A 585 -35.96 -21.80 27.73
C GLU A 585 -36.10 -20.42 28.38
N TYR A 586 -37.29 -19.82 28.26
CA TYR A 586 -37.60 -18.53 28.87
C TYR A 586 -37.52 -18.59 30.40
N GLU A 587 -38.16 -19.59 31.02
CA GLU A 587 -38.10 -19.76 32.48
C GLU A 587 -36.67 -20.04 32.98
N LEU A 588 -35.87 -20.82 32.25
CA LEU A 588 -34.46 -21.08 32.60
C LEU A 588 -33.58 -19.82 32.57
N ASN A 589 -33.90 -18.83 31.71
CA ASN A 589 -33.11 -17.62 31.54
C ASN A 589 -33.74 -16.37 32.17
N LYS A 590 -34.89 -16.50 32.83
CA LYS A 590 -35.67 -15.41 33.43
C LYS A 590 -34.86 -14.50 34.35
N ASP A 591 -34.02 -15.07 35.20
CA ASP A 591 -33.19 -14.29 36.11
C ASP A 591 -32.09 -13.49 35.38
N LYS A 592 -31.54 -14.02 34.29
CA LYS A 592 -30.58 -13.29 33.46
C LYS A 592 -31.25 -12.15 32.72
N ILE A 593 -32.45 -12.39 32.19
CA ILE A 593 -33.26 -11.38 31.51
C ILE A 593 -33.57 -10.24 32.48
N LYS A 594 -34.09 -10.54 33.68
CA LYS A 594 -34.36 -9.53 34.72
C LYS A 594 -33.12 -8.68 35.04
N ARG A 595 -31.96 -9.32 35.20
CA ARG A 595 -30.68 -8.62 35.43
C ARG A 595 -30.28 -7.71 34.27
N GLY A 596 -30.47 -8.15 33.02
CA GLY A 596 -30.18 -7.32 31.84
C GLY A 596 -31.14 -6.16 31.66
N LEU A 597 -32.43 -6.34 31.96
CA LEU A 597 -33.41 -5.24 31.99
C LEU A 597 -33.06 -4.21 33.07
N LYS A 598 -32.65 -4.68 34.26
CA LYS A 598 -32.18 -3.77 35.31
C LYS A 598 -30.89 -3.04 34.92
N LEU A 599 -29.98 -3.72 34.22
CA LEU A 599 -28.78 -3.10 33.65
C LEU A 599 -29.14 -2.01 32.63
N HIS A 600 -30.15 -2.24 31.79
CA HIS A 600 -30.63 -1.24 30.83
C HIS A 600 -31.06 0.07 31.50
N GLU A 601 -31.80 -0.02 32.60
CA GLU A 601 -32.20 1.15 33.40
C GLU A 601 -30.99 1.95 33.89
N TYR A 602 -29.98 1.25 34.42
CA TYR A 602 -28.74 1.90 34.87
C TYR A 602 -27.95 2.51 33.69
N LEU A 603 -27.95 1.87 32.52
CA LEU A 603 -27.33 2.43 31.33
C LEU A 603 -28.01 3.74 30.89
N LEU A 604 -29.34 3.81 30.96
CA LEU A 604 -30.09 5.04 30.65
C LEU A 604 -29.81 6.14 31.69
N GLU A 605 -29.81 5.80 32.97
CA GLU A 605 -29.60 6.75 34.07
C GLU A 605 -28.20 7.37 34.03
N TYR A 606 -27.15 6.56 33.88
CA TYR A 606 -25.75 7.01 34.03
C TYR A 606 -25.04 7.32 32.71
N SER A 607 -25.45 6.67 31.60
CA SER A 607 -24.71 6.69 30.33
C SER A 607 -25.50 7.27 29.14
N SER A 608 -26.68 7.87 29.34
CA SER A 608 -27.47 8.52 28.26
C SER A 608 -26.73 9.64 27.52
N LYS A 609 -25.82 10.37 28.18
CA LYS A 609 -25.03 11.46 27.58
C LYS A 609 -23.64 11.03 27.08
N SER A 610 -23.34 9.73 27.14
CA SER A 610 -22.02 9.22 26.75
C SER A 610 -21.79 9.27 25.24
N THR A 611 -20.54 9.33 24.81
CA THR A 611 -20.18 9.30 23.38
C THR A 611 -20.01 7.86 22.89
N LEU A 612 -19.50 6.97 23.74
CA LEU A 612 -19.35 5.55 23.50
C LEU A 612 -19.55 4.79 24.81
N ILE A 613 -20.42 3.79 24.78
CA ILE A 613 -20.62 2.86 25.89
C ILE A 613 -19.98 1.53 25.52
N VAL A 614 -19.12 1.01 26.39
CA VAL A 614 -18.54 -0.32 26.25
C VAL A 614 -19.13 -1.22 27.31
N VAL A 615 -19.86 -2.25 26.92
CA VAL A 615 -20.53 -3.19 27.84
C VAL A 615 -19.96 -4.58 27.64
N THR A 616 -19.74 -5.32 28.72
CA THR A 616 -19.36 -6.73 28.62
C THR A 616 -20.44 -7.55 27.89
N LEU A 617 -20.08 -8.27 26.82
CA LEU A 617 -21.03 -9.09 26.06
C LEU A 617 -21.44 -10.34 26.88
N PRO A 618 -22.75 -10.54 27.15
CA PRO A 618 -23.25 -11.75 27.79
C PRO A 618 -23.03 -12.96 26.87
N ILE A 619 -22.47 -14.07 27.38
CA ILE A 619 -22.28 -15.28 26.56
C ILE A 619 -23.62 -16.00 26.38
N PRO A 620 -24.03 -16.30 25.13
CA PRO A 620 -25.01 -17.33 24.88
C PRO A 620 -24.35 -18.69 25.10
N ARG A 621 -24.95 -19.58 25.90
CA ARG A 621 -24.52 -20.99 25.95
C ARG A 621 -25.29 -21.75 24.87
N LYS A 622 -24.59 -22.50 24.02
CA LYS A 622 -25.23 -23.31 22.97
C LYS A 622 -26.29 -24.23 23.59
N GLN A 623 -27.41 -24.43 22.89
CA GLN A 623 -28.56 -25.25 23.30
C GLN A 623 -29.38 -24.74 24.50
N LEU A 624 -28.92 -23.73 25.23
CA LEU A 624 -29.63 -23.13 26.37
C LEU A 624 -30.41 -21.87 26.01
N ILE A 625 -30.06 -21.25 24.88
CA ILE A 625 -30.66 -20.00 24.40
C ILE A 625 -30.80 -20.08 22.88
N SER A 626 -31.98 -19.77 22.37
CA SER A 626 -32.34 -19.62 20.96
C SER A 626 -31.86 -18.26 20.43
N ALA A 627 -31.63 -18.19 19.12
CA ALA A 627 -31.15 -16.98 18.46
C ALA A 627 -32.07 -15.77 18.71
N GLY A 628 -33.38 -16.00 18.69
CA GLY A 628 -34.40 -14.97 18.93
C GLY A 628 -34.32 -14.39 20.34
N LEU A 629 -34.29 -15.26 21.38
CA LEU A 629 -34.23 -14.82 22.76
C LEU A 629 -32.93 -14.05 23.06
N TYR A 630 -31.80 -14.51 22.50
CA TYR A 630 -30.52 -13.84 22.70
C TYR A 630 -30.46 -12.45 22.04
N LEU A 631 -30.94 -12.31 20.80
CA LEU A 631 -30.98 -10.99 20.15
C LEU A 631 -32.01 -10.07 20.80
N ALA A 632 -33.18 -10.56 21.19
CA ALA A 632 -34.16 -9.78 21.96
C ALA A 632 -33.52 -9.24 23.25
N TYR A 633 -32.73 -10.06 23.94
CA TYR A 633 -32.02 -9.68 25.15
C TYR A 633 -30.94 -8.60 24.89
N LEU A 634 -30.11 -8.76 23.86
CA LEU A 634 -29.13 -7.73 23.49
C LEU A 634 -29.80 -6.43 23.02
N ASP A 635 -30.92 -6.55 22.31
CA ASP A 635 -31.70 -5.42 21.82
C ASP A 635 -32.25 -4.61 23.01
N ALA A 636 -32.90 -5.28 23.97
CA ALA A 636 -33.41 -4.66 25.18
C ALA A 636 -32.32 -3.92 25.98
N ILE A 637 -31.13 -4.49 26.13
CA ILE A 637 -30.03 -3.83 26.87
C ILE A 637 -29.57 -2.54 26.17
N SER A 638 -29.53 -2.55 24.84
CA SER A 638 -28.92 -1.46 24.05
C SER A 638 -29.92 -0.50 23.40
N TYR A 639 -31.20 -0.60 23.77
CA TYR A 639 -32.27 0.22 23.23
C TYR A 639 -32.10 1.71 23.59
N ASN A 640 -32.37 2.64 22.67
CA ASN A 640 -32.29 4.11 22.90
C ASN A 640 -31.00 4.65 23.57
N LEU A 641 -29.89 3.92 23.47
CA LEU A 641 -28.60 4.36 23.99
C LEU A 641 -27.74 5.00 22.88
N PRO A 642 -26.76 5.85 23.23
CA PRO A 642 -25.66 6.24 22.34
C PRO A 642 -24.92 5.00 21.78
N PRO A 643 -23.93 5.16 20.88
CA PRO A 643 -23.18 4.03 20.32
C PRO A 643 -22.73 3.03 21.40
N VAL A 644 -23.24 1.80 21.32
CA VAL A 644 -22.94 0.72 22.27
C VAL A 644 -22.02 -0.29 21.60
N LEU A 645 -20.89 -0.59 22.26
CA LEU A 645 -19.96 -1.63 21.86
C LEU A 645 -20.00 -2.74 22.90
N PHE A 646 -20.67 -3.85 22.57
CA PHE A 646 -20.58 -5.05 23.38
C PHE A 646 -19.22 -5.72 23.14
N LEU A 647 -18.43 -5.94 24.18
CA LEU A 647 -17.11 -6.56 24.08
C LEU A 647 -16.99 -7.77 24.99
N ARG A 648 -16.34 -8.81 24.47
CA ARG A 648 -15.89 -9.93 25.26
C ARG A 648 -14.54 -10.43 24.79
N GLY A 649 -13.64 -10.66 25.73
CA GLY A 649 -12.36 -11.30 25.47
C GLY A 649 -12.47 -12.82 25.45
N ASN A 650 -11.40 -13.47 25.00
CA ASN A 650 -11.29 -14.93 24.92
C ASN A 650 -10.78 -15.56 26.22
N GLN A 651 -11.00 -14.90 27.37
CA GLN A 651 -10.55 -15.31 28.71
C GLN A 651 -9.02 -15.45 28.88
N LYS A 652 -8.21 -15.14 27.85
CA LYS A 652 -6.76 -15.01 27.99
C LYS A 652 -6.43 -13.61 28.48
N ASN A 653 -5.56 -13.52 29.46
CA ASN A 653 -5.12 -12.24 30.01
C ASN A 653 -4.42 -11.42 28.92
N VAL A 654 -4.97 -10.23 28.64
CA VAL A 654 -4.35 -9.22 27.75
C VAL A 654 -3.66 -8.11 28.54
N LEU A 655 -3.89 -8.06 29.86
CA LEU A 655 -3.27 -7.15 30.80
C LEU A 655 -2.47 -7.96 31.83
N THR A 656 -1.28 -7.47 32.18
CA THR A 656 -0.46 -8.05 33.24
C THR A 656 0.19 -6.95 34.08
N TYR A 657 0.40 -7.23 35.36
CA TYR A 657 1.05 -6.33 36.31
C TYR A 657 2.56 -6.60 36.46
N TYR A 658 3.05 -7.76 36.03
CA TYR A 658 4.49 -8.08 36.05
C TYR A 658 5.16 -7.38 34.87
N SER A 659 6.12 -6.48 35.12
CA SER A 659 6.94 -5.76 34.13
C SER A 659 8.04 -6.59 33.50
#